data_AF-A0A9P5PDH3-F1
#
_entry.id   AF-A0A9P5PDH3-F1
#
_cell.length_a   1.000
_cell.length_b   1.000
_cell.length_c   1.000
_cell.angle_alpha   90.00
_cell.angle_beta   90.00
_cell.angle_gamma   90.00
#
_symmetry.space_group_name_H-M   'P 1'
#
loop_
_entity.id
_entity.type
_entity.pdbx_description
1 polymer ?
#
loop_
_entity_poly.entity_id
_entity_poly.type
_entity_poly.pdbx_seq_one_letter_code
_entity_poly.pdbx_strand_id
1 'polypeptide(L)'
;MEPISLLTLIGLTCAFGLYLRSSKQSSDLLRIPPGPKPLPLIGNILHLTPKQLWIKATSLAQTYGPVVQLSVLHPSLSISQPLIFLSSPEVCFDLLDKKGGIYSDKPKLVMVGELCGCNDMVAFTSYGPQSKRQRKLMGMAFSKDRIPAYHGLIERETAGFLTGLMSASSQSATPSEPSTIPARFLSYIPLIRRYAGQLTLSVVYGYTIPTSYTQVVHDKFLDMAENCVDLLSNKIASGGGIWLVDILPSLQKAPRWLEFLPIFSFLPKSREWKAKMVEFVEKPFEWVKSEMQKGTHKPSFCSTLLDNSDAVVPAADTKTGSDISPELLSKWAASPTSSTKPEHATADYAQFEFDLKWTANSMYAASGDTTIATVMHYFLALLEDESGDILRKARKELDLVTGLADDSPSTTKPRLPSLSDRFIDVEVSDGKGGTCKVKKPRFPYVEAVMSEVWRCGVVLPLSLPHRLTQDDVYTPPPSASDPNPSPMLLRKGSLIFGNIWAIMRSKDLFGDDVDVFRPERYLLSPHEEAVLYGPQNEEYDALRRETKKRDPRSYVFGFGRRACPGRELVESSIWQLTAALLSVVDVHRPCVEDENGREKVIREKIDFNNSVFRTPDPFGVDIRPRSEKALQAIMLAGDGEDAEKV
;
A
#
# COMPACT_ATOMS: atom_id res chain seq x y z
N MET A 1 -36.22 52.70 6.58
CA MET A 1 -35.23 51.96 5.76
C MET A 1 -33.93 51.94 6.55
N GLU A 2 -33.59 50.78 7.10
CA GLU A 2 -32.56 50.67 8.14
C GLU A 2 -31.13 50.71 7.57
N PRO A 3 -30.18 51.34 8.28
CA PRO A 3 -28.79 51.47 7.86
C PRO A 3 -28.05 50.12 7.67
N ILE A 4 -28.63 49.02 8.13
CA ILE A 4 -28.09 47.65 8.01
C ILE A 4 -28.12 47.16 6.55
N SER A 5 -29.11 47.58 5.75
CA SER A 5 -29.21 47.18 4.33
C SER A 5 -28.18 47.89 3.44
N LEU A 6 -27.77 49.11 3.81
CA LEU A 6 -26.77 49.87 3.07
C LEU A 6 -25.36 49.34 3.34
N LEU A 7 -25.03 49.00 4.59
CA LEU A 7 -23.73 48.43 4.96
C LEU A 7 -23.50 47.04 4.34
N THR A 8 -24.54 46.21 4.28
CA THR A 8 -24.48 44.89 3.62
C THR A 8 -24.33 45.03 2.11
N LEU A 9 -25.03 45.97 1.48
CA LEU A 9 -24.90 46.26 0.04
C LEU A 9 -23.51 46.84 -0.30
N ILE A 10 -22.97 47.74 0.52
CA ILE A 10 -21.61 48.27 0.39
C ILE A 10 -20.57 47.15 0.59
N GLY A 11 -20.76 46.28 1.59
CA GLY A 11 -19.91 45.12 1.82
C GLY A 11 -19.89 44.16 0.62
N LEU A 12 -21.06 43.86 0.04
CA LEU A 12 -21.18 42.99 -1.14
C LEU A 12 -20.61 43.64 -2.40
N THR A 13 -20.79 44.94 -2.61
CA THR A 13 -20.22 45.66 -3.76
C THR A 13 -18.71 45.85 -3.62
N CYS A 14 -18.18 46.09 -2.42
CA CYS A 14 -16.74 46.10 -2.15
C CYS A 14 -16.14 44.70 -2.34
N ALA A 15 -16.79 43.64 -1.87
CA ALA A 15 -16.35 42.26 -2.10
C ALA A 15 -16.38 41.90 -3.60
N PHE A 16 -17.42 42.32 -4.33
CA PHE A 16 -17.53 42.14 -5.78
C PHE A 16 -16.48 42.97 -6.54
N GLY A 17 -16.21 44.20 -6.10
CA GLY A 17 -15.16 45.05 -6.65
C GLY A 17 -13.75 44.50 -6.42
N LEU A 18 -13.47 43.97 -5.23
CA LEU A 18 -12.23 43.26 -4.91
C LEU A 18 -12.10 41.96 -5.71
N TYR A 19 -13.19 41.22 -5.92
CA TYR A 19 -13.24 40.04 -6.77
C TYR A 19 -12.89 40.38 -8.23
N LEU A 20 -13.52 41.40 -8.81
CA LEU A 20 -13.22 41.87 -10.16
C LEU A 20 -11.80 42.42 -10.30
N ARG A 21 -11.24 43.00 -9.23
CA ARG A 21 -9.86 43.50 -9.19
C ARG A 21 -8.83 42.38 -9.03
N SER A 22 -9.13 41.32 -8.27
CA SER A 22 -8.29 40.11 -8.20
C SER A 22 -8.35 39.28 -9.49
N SER A 23 -9.49 39.30 -10.19
CA SER A 23 -9.68 38.68 -11.50
C SER A 23 -8.88 39.38 -12.62
N LYS A 24 -8.47 40.64 -12.39
CA LYS A 24 -7.72 41.46 -13.36
C LYS A 24 -6.27 41.75 -12.95
N GLN A 25 -5.66 40.97 -12.06
CA GLN A 25 -4.28 41.23 -11.63
C GLN A 25 -3.23 40.52 -12.52
N SER A 26 -2.70 41.35 -13.44
CA SER A 26 -1.37 41.34 -14.09
C SER A 26 -1.00 40.24 -15.09
N SER A 27 -0.61 40.72 -16.28
CA SER A 27 -0.20 39.99 -17.48
C SER A 27 1.30 39.61 -17.52
N ASP A 28 1.97 39.49 -16.38
CA ASP A 28 3.38 39.04 -16.28
C ASP A 28 3.66 38.05 -15.11
N LEU A 29 2.61 37.46 -14.51
CA LEU A 29 2.76 36.45 -13.46
C LEU A 29 2.78 35.04 -14.06
N LEU A 30 3.78 34.23 -13.68
CA LEU A 30 3.85 32.81 -14.03
C LEU A 30 2.48 32.13 -13.82
N ARG A 31 2.02 31.41 -14.84
CA ARG A 31 0.70 30.74 -14.80
C ARG A 31 0.66 29.74 -13.65
N ILE A 32 -0.45 29.66 -12.93
CA ILE A 32 -0.69 28.52 -12.02
C ILE A 32 -1.14 27.31 -12.84
N PRO A 33 -1.02 26.07 -12.31
CA PRO A 33 -1.50 24.90 -13.02
C PRO A 33 -2.98 25.02 -13.39
N PRO A 34 -3.39 24.47 -14.54
CA PRO A 34 -4.75 24.56 -15.03
C PRO A 34 -5.72 23.75 -14.15
N GLY A 35 -7.01 24.10 -14.22
CA GLY A 35 -8.07 23.40 -13.50
C GLY A 35 -9.42 24.10 -13.64
N PRO A 36 -10.51 23.47 -13.16
CA PRO A 36 -11.83 24.06 -13.18
C PRO A 36 -11.86 25.36 -12.38
N LYS A 37 -12.59 26.36 -12.89
CA LYS A 37 -12.67 27.68 -12.24
C LYS A 37 -13.22 27.53 -10.81
N PRO A 38 -12.53 28.05 -9.79
CA PRO A 38 -13.02 27.99 -8.41
C PRO A 38 -14.26 28.87 -8.23
N LEU A 39 -15.22 28.40 -7.43
CA LEU A 39 -16.35 29.22 -7.01
C LEU A 39 -15.90 30.26 -5.96
N PRO A 40 -16.55 31.44 -5.91
CA PRO A 40 -16.28 32.43 -4.87
C PRO A 40 -16.43 31.80 -3.48
N LEU A 41 -15.52 32.16 -2.57
CA LEU A 41 -15.44 31.69 -1.19
C LEU A 41 -15.14 30.20 -1.02
N ILE A 42 -15.84 29.27 -1.68
CA ILE A 42 -15.71 27.82 -1.43
C ILE A 42 -14.71 27.09 -2.35
N GLY A 43 -14.14 27.77 -3.34
CA GLY A 43 -13.16 27.18 -4.25
C GLY A 43 -13.71 26.03 -5.10
N ASN A 44 -12.97 24.94 -5.19
CA ASN A 44 -13.31 23.72 -5.94
C ASN A 44 -13.85 22.60 -5.03
N ILE A 45 -14.34 22.89 -3.81
CA ILE A 45 -14.84 21.84 -2.89
C ILE A 45 -15.92 20.96 -3.55
N LEU A 46 -16.80 21.52 -4.39
CA LEU A 46 -17.82 20.75 -5.12
C LEU A 46 -17.26 19.78 -6.17
N HIS A 47 -15.97 19.92 -6.53
CA HIS A 47 -15.27 18.99 -7.42
C HIS A 47 -14.58 17.87 -6.65
N LEU A 48 -14.52 17.94 -5.31
CA LEU A 48 -13.99 16.88 -4.48
C LEU A 48 -15.08 15.85 -4.20
N THR A 49 -14.78 14.58 -4.43
CA THR A 49 -15.63 13.47 -4.05
C THR A 49 -15.06 12.80 -2.79
N PRO A 50 -15.89 12.50 -1.77
CA PRO A 50 -15.42 11.83 -0.55
C PRO A 50 -14.88 10.41 -0.79
N LYS A 51 -15.30 9.78 -1.90
CA LYS A 51 -14.86 8.47 -2.36
C LYS A 51 -14.39 8.58 -3.81
N GLN A 52 -13.43 7.74 -4.18
CA GLN A 52 -12.97 7.60 -5.56
C GLN A 52 -12.52 8.90 -6.25
N LEU A 53 -11.91 9.82 -5.49
CA LEU A 53 -11.42 11.12 -6.01
C LEU A 53 -10.50 10.97 -7.23
N TRP A 54 -9.78 9.84 -7.33
CA TRP A 54 -8.95 9.50 -8.49
C TRP A 54 -9.71 9.47 -9.81
N ILE A 55 -10.98 9.06 -9.84
CA ILE A 55 -11.79 9.04 -11.06
C ILE A 55 -12.00 10.48 -11.54
N LYS A 56 -12.38 11.37 -10.63
CA LYS A 56 -12.58 12.78 -10.95
C LYS A 56 -11.26 13.46 -11.35
N ALA A 57 -10.17 13.21 -10.63
CA ALA A 57 -8.85 13.73 -10.96
C ALA A 57 -8.38 13.28 -12.36
N THR A 58 -8.65 12.03 -12.73
CA THR A 58 -8.31 11.47 -14.05
C THR A 58 -9.12 12.11 -15.17
N SER A 59 -10.43 12.29 -14.97
CA SER A 59 -11.29 13.02 -15.92
C SER A 59 -10.83 14.47 -16.11
N LEU A 60 -10.39 15.13 -15.05
CA LEU A 60 -9.83 16.48 -15.15
C LEU A 60 -8.50 16.48 -15.90
N ALA A 61 -7.63 15.49 -15.70
CA ALA A 61 -6.35 15.38 -16.41
C ALA A 61 -6.54 15.23 -17.93
N GLN A 62 -7.60 14.53 -18.37
CA GLN A 62 -7.95 14.46 -19.79
C GLN A 62 -8.32 15.82 -20.40
N THR A 63 -8.85 16.74 -19.58
CA THR A 63 -9.30 18.07 -20.04
C THR A 63 -8.20 19.13 -19.93
N TYR A 64 -7.42 19.10 -18.84
CA TYR A 64 -6.49 20.17 -18.48
C TYR A 64 -5.02 19.78 -18.63
N GLY A 65 -4.72 18.53 -19.00
CA GLY A 65 -3.37 18.02 -19.13
C GLY A 65 -2.84 17.32 -17.87
N PRO A 66 -1.55 16.94 -17.84
CA PRO A 66 -1.00 16.02 -16.85
C PRO A 66 -0.79 16.64 -15.45
N VAL A 67 -0.89 17.97 -15.30
CA VAL A 67 -0.80 18.69 -14.03
C VAL A 67 -2.09 19.48 -13.83
N VAL A 68 -2.89 19.09 -12.84
CA VAL A 68 -4.19 19.74 -12.55
C VAL A 68 -4.20 20.30 -11.15
N GLN A 69 -4.68 21.53 -10.97
CA GLN A 69 -4.90 22.14 -9.66
C GLN A 69 -6.39 22.26 -9.33
N LEU A 70 -6.75 21.85 -8.11
CA LEU A 70 -7.97 22.23 -7.42
C LEU A 70 -7.64 23.15 -6.25
N SER A 71 -8.45 24.16 -6.03
CA SER A 71 -8.23 25.18 -4.99
C SER A 71 -9.25 24.98 -3.87
N VAL A 72 -8.83 24.73 -2.63
CA VAL A 72 -9.73 24.64 -1.47
C VAL A 72 -9.51 25.81 -0.50
N LEU A 73 -10.53 26.11 0.30
CA LEU A 73 -10.44 27.12 1.36
C LEU A 73 -9.30 26.81 2.33
N HIS A 74 -8.54 27.84 2.70
CA HIS A 74 -7.43 27.71 3.65
C HIS A 74 -7.55 28.72 4.80
N PRO A 75 -6.95 28.42 5.98
CA PRO A 75 -7.10 29.14 7.24
C PRO A 75 -7.13 30.66 7.18
N SER A 76 -6.32 31.23 6.30
CA SER A 76 -6.11 32.66 6.22
C SER A 76 -7.28 33.42 5.58
N LEU A 77 -8.34 32.76 5.07
CA LEU A 77 -9.44 33.33 4.25
C LEU A 77 -9.01 34.11 2.99
N SER A 78 -7.73 34.48 2.87
CA SER A 78 -7.10 35.24 1.77
C SER A 78 -6.14 34.39 0.92
N ILE A 79 -5.81 33.17 1.35
CA ILE A 79 -4.94 32.22 0.63
C ILE A 79 -5.74 30.93 0.47
N SER A 80 -5.77 30.35 -0.73
CA SER A 80 -6.33 29.02 -1.01
C SER A 80 -5.23 27.97 -0.88
N GLN A 81 -5.55 26.79 -0.33
CA GLN A 81 -4.67 25.63 -0.32
C GLN A 81 -4.78 24.94 -1.69
N PRO A 82 -3.71 24.90 -2.50
CA PRO A 82 -3.74 24.20 -3.76
C PRO A 82 -3.61 22.69 -3.54
N LEU A 83 -4.45 21.90 -4.21
CA LEU A 83 -4.34 20.46 -4.38
C LEU A 83 -3.94 20.20 -5.83
N ILE A 84 -2.78 19.60 -6.05
CA ILE A 84 -2.20 19.40 -7.38
C ILE A 84 -2.12 17.89 -7.65
N PHE A 85 -2.70 17.46 -8.77
CA PHE A 85 -2.75 16.07 -9.21
C PHE A 85 -1.81 15.88 -10.40
N LEU A 86 -0.87 14.95 -10.27
CA LEU A 86 0.13 14.60 -11.28
C LEU A 86 -0.29 13.30 -11.97
N SER A 87 -0.62 13.34 -13.25
CA SER A 87 -1.29 12.21 -13.94
C SER A 87 -0.46 11.56 -15.05
N SER A 88 0.84 11.89 -15.17
CA SER A 88 1.78 11.19 -16.07
C SER A 88 3.02 10.68 -15.33
N PRO A 89 3.66 9.59 -15.82
CA PRO A 89 4.94 9.10 -15.29
C PRO A 89 5.99 10.18 -15.15
N GLU A 90 6.22 10.95 -16.22
CA GLU A 90 7.29 11.92 -16.37
C GLU A 90 7.16 13.01 -15.31
N VAL A 91 5.96 13.57 -15.16
CA VAL A 91 5.66 14.60 -14.17
C VAL A 91 5.85 14.07 -12.75
N CYS A 92 5.39 12.85 -12.46
CA CYS A 92 5.59 12.23 -11.15
C CYS A 92 7.08 12.04 -10.83
N PHE A 93 7.88 11.51 -11.78
CA PHE A 93 9.31 11.34 -11.57
C PHE A 93 10.06 12.67 -11.48
N ASP A 94 9.71 13.66 -12.29
CA ASP A 94 10.37 14.97 -12.26
C ASP A 94 10.16 15.68 -10.91
N LEU A 95 8.94 15.65 -10.37
CA LEU A 95 8.61 16.35 -9.14
C LEU A 95 8.87 15.52 -7.88
N LEU A 96 8.32 14.30 -7.80
CA LEU A 96 8.34 13.51 -6.57
C LEU A 96 9.64 12.73 -6.37
N ASP A 97 10.35 12.37 -7.46
CA ASP A 97 11.62 11.65 -7.41
C ASP A 97 12.83 12.59 -7.53
N LYS A 98 13.05 13.18 -8.71
CA LYS A 98 14.22 14.04 -8.99
C LYS A 98 14.27 15.25 -8.06
N LYS A 99 13.13 15.91 -7.83
CA LYS A 99 13.01 17.04 -6.89
C LYS A 99 12.55 16.64 -5.48
N GLY A 100 12.78 15.39 -5.07
CA GLY A 100 12.34 14.87 -3.77
C GLY A 100 12.82 15.66 -2.53
N GLY A 101 13.75 16.62 -2.65
CA GLY A 101 14.18 17.49 -1.55
C GLY A 101 13.08 18.41 -1.04
N ILE A 102 12.21 18.84 -1.95
CA ILE A 102 11.17 19.83 -1.67
C ILE A 102 9.76 19.25 -1.83
N TYR A 103 9.65 18.08 -2.46
CA TYR A 103 8.40 17.35 -2.66
C TYR A 103 8.21 16.19 -1.68
N SER A 104 9.12 15.89 -0.75
CA SER A 104 8.96 14.75 0.17
C SER A 104 8.28 15.06 1.50
N ASP A 105 7.93 16.32 1.77
CA ASP A 105 7.27 16.68 3.02
C ASP A 105 5.82 16.19 3.05
N LYS A 106 5.21 16.12 4.24
CA LYS A 106 3.84 15.61 4.43
C LYS A 106 2.89 16.72 4.86
N PRO A 107 1.58 16.62 4.55
CA PRO A 107 0.58 17.58 5.00
C PRO A 107 0.57 17.69 6.53
N LYS A 108 0.42 18.92 7.03
CA LYS A 108 0.26 19.19 8.46
C LYS A 108 -1.22 19.36 8.76
N LEU A 109 -1.89 18.24 9.03
CA LEU A 109 -3.32 18.18 9.29
C LEU A 109 -3.54 18.01 10.79
N VAL A 110 -4.20 18.97 11.42
CA VAL A 110 -4.38 19.07 12.87
C VAL A 110 -5.21 17.92 13.41
N MET A 111 -6.25 17.52 12.67
CA MET A 111 -7.16 16.46 13.09
C MET A 111 -6.43 15.12 13.21
N VAL A 112 -5.75 14.68 12.15
CA VAL A 112 -5.02 13.41 12.14
C VAL A 112 -3.74 13.47 12.98
N GLY A 113 -3.02 14.59 12.91
CA GLY A 113 -1.72 14.77 13.52
C GLY A 113 -1.79 15.06 15.01
N GLU A 114 -2.12 16.31 15.36
CA GLU A 114 -2.09 16.78 16.75
C GLU A 114 -3.21 16.19 17.62
N LEU A 115 -4.42 16.12 17.07
CA LEU A 115 -5.60 15.69 17.83
C LEU A 115 -5.70 14.17 17.95
N CYS A 116 -5.52 13.41 16.85
CA CYS A 116 -5.56 11.94 16.90
C CYS A 116 -4.21 11.27 17.19
N GLY A 117 -3.09 12.02 17.17
CA GLY A 117 -1.78 11.53 17.58
C GLY A 117 -1.01 10.75 16.51
N CYS A 118 -1.32 10.91 15.23
CA CYS A 118 -0.68 10.12 14.16
C CYS A 118 0.60 10.75 13.57
N ASN A 119 1.05 11.91 14.06
CA ASN A 119 2.18 12.68 13.49
C ASN A 119 3.49 11.89 13.36
N ASP A 120 3.71 10.94 14.27
CA ASP A 120 4.94 10.15 14.33
C ASP A 120 4.88 8.86 13.51
N MET A 121 3.71 8.50 12.97
CA MET A 121 3.63 7.42 11.98
C MET A 121 4.32 7.87 10.70
N VAL A 122 5.09 6.96 10.08
CA VAL A 122 5.94 7.25 8.90
C VAL A 122 5.16 7.86 7.73
N ALA A 123 3.87 7.53 7.61
CA ALA A 123 2.96 8.07 6.60
C ALA A 123 2.71 9.59 6.76
N PHE A 124 2.74 10.11 7.98
CA PHE A 124 2.44 11.51 8.33
C PHE A 124 3.67 12.31 8.74
N THR A 125 4.76 11.67 9.17
CA THR A 125 5.98 12.35 9.62
C THR A 125 6.57 13.26 8.53
N SER A 126 6.71 14.54 8.87
CA SER A 126 7.33 15.56 8.01
C SER A 126 8.74 15.16 7.56
N TYR A 127 9.15 15.66 6.40
CA TYR A 127 10.47 15.32 5.86
C TYR A 127 11.56 16.01 6.68
N GLY A 128 12.47 15.22 7.24
CA GLY A 128 13.47 15.68 8.19
C GLY A 128 14.23 14.54 8.88
N PRO A 129 14.98 14.85 9.95
CA PRO A 129 15.81 13.86 10.67
C PRO A 129 15.04 12.61 11.12
N GLN A 130 13.87 12.77 11.74
CA GLN A 130 13.02 11.66 12.20
C GLN A 130 12.64 10.74 11.02
N SER A 131 12.05 11.29 9.96
CA SER A 131 11.69 10.49 8.78
C SER A 131 12.87 9.74 8.15
N LYS A 132 14.08 10.31 8.19
CA LYS A 132 15.30 9.65 7.69
C LYS A 132 15.72 8.50 8.60
N ARG A 133 15.66 8.68 9.93
CA ARG A 133 15.94 7.61 10.90
C ARG A 133 14.93 6.48 10.79
N GLN A 134 13.64 6.79 10.72
CA GLN A 134 12.58 5.80 10.50
C GLN A 134 12.77 5.04 9.18
N ARG A 135 13.13 5.73 8.09
CA ARG A 135 13.43 5.07 6.80
C ARG A 135 14.67 4.18 6.86
N LYS A 136 15.71 4.59 7.57
CA LYS A 136 16.89 3.75 7.83
C LYS A 136 16.49 2.48 8.58
N LEU A 137 15.71 2.61 9.66
CA LEU A 137 15.18 1.49 10.44
C LEU A 137 14.36 0.52 9.59
N MET A 138 13.43 1.01 8.77
CA MET A 138 12.65 0.17 7.83
C MET A 138 13.54 -0.57 6.83
N GLY A 139 14.60 0.06 6.33
CA GLY A 139 15.56 -0.57 5.42
C GLY A 139 16.29 -1.76 6.05
N MET A 140 16.47 -1.77 7.37
CA MET A 140 17.06 -2.93 8.05
C MET A 140 16.14 -4.15 7.99
N ALA A 141 14.82 -3.96 8.12
CA ALA A 141 13.85 -5.05 8.07
C ALA A 141 13.45 -5.46 6.65
N PHE A 142 13.21 -4.50 5.75
CA PHE A 142 12.53 -4.75 4.47
C PHE A 142 13.41 -4.52 3.23
N SER A 143 14.74 -4.45 3.40
CA SER A 143 15.66 -4.39 2.25
C SER A 143 15.63 -5.68 1.43
N LYS A 144 15.98 -5.54 0.15
CA LYS A 144 16.11 -6.66 -0.79
C LYS A 144 17.02 -7.77 -0.28
N ASP A 145 18.12 -7.40 0.39
CA ASP A 145 19.08 -8.37 0.94
C ASP A 145 18.51 -9.12 2.15
N ARG A 146 17.50 -8.54 2.82
CA ARG A 146 16.88 -9.13 4.00
C ARG A 146 15.73 -10.07 3.67
N ILE A 147 14.97 -9.81 2.61
CA ILE A 147 13.77 -10.60 2.26
C ILE A 147 14.03 -12.11 2.12
N PRO A 148 15.17 -12.59 1.58
CA PRO A 148 15.47 -14.03 1.53
C PRO A 148 15.37 -14.74 2.88
N ALA A 149 15.70 -14.06 3.98
CA ALA A 149 15.58 -14.63 5.33
C ALA A 149 14.12 -14.86 5.77
N TYR A 150 13.15 -14.25 5.10
CA TYR A 150 11.72 -14.43 5.37
C TYR A 150 11.04 -15.41 4.41
N HIS A 151 11.75 -16.00 3.44
CA HIS A 151 11.13 -16.91 2.46
C HIS A 151 10.43 -18.09 3.13
N GLY A 152 11.07 -18.74 4.12
CA GLY A 152 10.45 -19.84 4.86
C GLY A 152 9.18 -19.42 5.62
N LEU A 153 9.18 -18.21 6.21
CA LEU A 153 7.98 -17.64 6.83
C LEU A 153 6.87 -17.41 5.80
N ILE A 154 7.20 -16.81 4.66
CA ILE A 154 6.23 -16.52 3.59
C ILE A 154 5.59 -17.81 3.06
N GLU A 155 6.40 -18.83 2.78
CA GLU A 155 5.94 -20.13 2.30
C GLU A 155 5.06 -20.84 3.33
N ARG A 156 5.47 -20.85 4.60
CA ARG A 156 4.69 -21.42 5.70
C ARG A 156 3.34 -20.74 5.84
N GLU A 157 3.30 -19.41 5.91
CA GLU A 157 2.03 -18.70 6.05
C GLU A 157 1.14 -18.84 4.81
N THR A 158 1.73 -19.04 3.62
CA THR A 158 0.97 -19.37 2.40
C THR A 158 0.31 -20.74 2.51
N ALA A 159 1.03 -21.75 3.00
CA ALA A 159 0.48 -23.08 3.24
C ALA A 159 -0.63 -23.05 4.30
N GLY A 160 -0.43 -22.32 5.40
CA GLY A 160 -1.45 -22.12 6.44
C GLY A 160 -2.71 -21.42 5.92
N PHE A 161 -2.55 -20.42 5.06
CA PHE A 161 -3.68 -19.76 4.39
C PHE A 161 -4.49 -20.75 3.52
N LEU A 162 -3.82 -21.55 2.70
CA LEU A 162 -4.48 -22.54 1.84
C LEU A 162 -5.17 -23.64 2.65
N THR A 163 -4.54 -24.14 3.71
CA THR A 163 -5.12 -25.14 4.62
C THR A 163 -6.36 -24.59 5.32
N GLY A 164 -6.31 -23.32 5.74
CA GLY A 164 -7.45 -22.60 6.29
C GLY A 164 -8.62 -22.49 5.31
N LEU A 165 -8.36 -22.22 4.04
CA LEU A 165 -9.40 -22.18 3.00
C LEU A 165 -10.08 -23.55 2.83
N MET A 166 -9.31 -24.64 2.80
CA MET A 166 -9.87 -26.00 2.69
C MET A 166 -10.69 -26.40 3.92
N SER A 167 -10.26 -25.95 5.11
CA SER A 167 -10.95 -26.22 6.37
C SER A 167 -12.24 -25.41 6.53
N ALA A 168 -12.30 -24.22 5.92
CA ALA A 168 -13.49 -23.36 5.97
C ALA A 168 -14.56 -23.74 4.93
N SER A 169 -14.15 -24.27 3.77
CA SER A 169 -15.09 -24.71 2.72
C SER A 169 -15.90 -25.96 3.11
N SER A 170 -15.38 -26.78 4.03
CA SER A 170 -16.03 -27.99 4.54
C SER A 170 -17.07 -27.73 5.66
N GLN A 171 -17.07 -26.53 6.26
CA GLN A 171 -18.02 -26.17 7.31
C GLN A 171 -19.36 -25.73 6.68
N SER A 172 -20.37 -26.61 6.76
CA SER A 172 -21.75 -26.28 6.43
C SER A 172 -22.27 -25.25 7.45
N ALA A 173 -22.28 -23.97 7.09
CA ALA A 173 -22.83 -22.94 7.94
C ALA A 173 -24.35 -23.07 8.00
N THR A 174 -24.89 -23.19 9.22
CA THR A 174 -26.30 -22.97 9.51
C THR A 174 -26.68 -21.52 9.15
N PRO A 175 -27.88 -21.29 8.60
CA PRO A 175 -28.32 -19.95 8.23
C PRO A 175 -28.54 -19.14 9.50
N SER A 176 -27.68 -18.15 9.75
CA SER A 176 -27.96 -17.10 10.72
C SER A 176 -27.71 -15.76 10.06
N GLU A 177 -28.76 -14.95 10.08
CA GLU A 177 -29.00 -13.68 9.36
C GLU A 177 -29.24 -13.76 7.84
N PRO A 178 -30.15 -12.91 7.32
CA PRO A 178 -30.47 -12.83 5.89
C PRO A 178 -29.38 -12.06 5.13
N SER A 179 -28.12 -12.51 5.21
CA SER A 179 -27.12 -12.11 4.22
C SER A 179 -27.42 -12.86 2.92
N THR A 180 -27.44 -12.15 1.78
CA THR A 180 -27.71 -12.76 0.46
C THR A 180 -26.65 -13.81 0.06
N ILE A 181 -25.50 -13.81 0.73
CA ILE A 181 -24.37 -14.70 0.48
C ILE A 181 -24.17 -15.63 1.68
N PRO A 182 -24.07 -16.96 1.47
CA PRO A 182 -23.66 -17.90 2.51
C PRO A 182 -22.25 -17.61 3.06
N ALA A 183 -22.08 -17.68 4.38
CA ALA A 183 -20.83 -17.35 5.08
C ALA A 183 -19.58 -18.10 4.56
N ARG A 184 -19.74 -19.35 4.10
CA ARG A 184 -18.64 -20.14 3.51
C ARG A 184 -17.94 -19.44 2.35
N PHE A 185 -18.67 -18.65 1.56
CA PHE A 185 -18.12 -17.92 0.41
C PHE A 185 -17.39 -16.63 0.80
N LEU A 186 -17.46 -16.23 2.08
CA LEU A 186 -16.74 -15.09 2.64
C LEU A 186 -15.59 -15.52 3.56
N SER A 187 -15.37 -16.82 3.72
CA SER A 187 -14.37 -17.39 4.65
C SER A 187 -12.93 -16.99 4.35
N TYR A 188 -12.63 -16.62 3.10
CA TYR A 188 -11.31 -16.15 2.70
C TYR A 188 -10.93 -14.80 3.36
N ILE A 189 -11.90 -13.97 3.75
CA ILE A 189 -11.66 -12.62 4.28
C ILE A 189 -10.84 -12.65 5.57
N PRO A 190 -11.27 -13.33 6.65
CA PRO A 190 -10.46 -13.43 7.87
C PRO A 190 -9.12 -14.12 7.63
N LEU A 191 -9.04 -15.05 6.66
CA LEU A 191 -7.80 -15.74 6.32
C LEU A 191 -6.79 -14.82 5.61
N ILE A 192 -7.23 -13.97 4.68
CA ILE A 192 -6.34 -12.99 4.03
C ILE A 192 -5.88 -11.97 5.07
N ARG A 193 -6.79 -11.52 5.95
CA ARG A 193 -6.44 -10.61 7.07
C ARG A 193 -5.34 -11.24 7.93
N ARG A 194 -5.51 -12.50 8.33
CA ARG A 194 -4.50 -13.26 9.07
C ARG A 194 -3.19 -13.30 8.29
N TYR A 195 -3.19 -13.73 7.03
CA TYR A 195 -1.97 -13.82 6.20
C TYR A 195 -1.21 -12.48 6.15
N ALA A 196 -1.94 -11.39 5.87
CA ALA A 196 -1.40 -10.04 5.78
C ALA A 196 -0.81 -9.54 7.12
N GLY A 197 -1.53 -9.75 8.22
CA GLY A 197 -1.10 -9.35 9.57
C GLY A 197 0.04 -10.22 10.10
N GLN A 198 -0.04 -11.53 9.91
CA GLN A 198 0.87 -12.53 10.48
C GLN A 198 2.31 -12.36 9.98
N LEU A 199 2.52 -12.13 8.68
CA LEU A 199 3.86 -11.88 8.13
C LEU A 199 4.53 -10.69 8.83
N THR A 200 3.80 -9.59 8.99
CA THR A 200 4.35 -8.37 9.56
C THR A 200 4.48 -8.46 11.07
N LEU A 201 3.48 -8.99 11.77
CA LEU A 201 3.55 -9.20 13.22
C LEU A 201 4.68 -10.16 13.62
N SER A 202 4.93 -11.21 12.83
CA SER A 202 6.07 -12.11 13.03
C SER A 202 7.40 -11.40 12.78
N VAL A 203 7.56 -10.71 11.65
CA VAL A 203 8.83 -10.02 11.32
C VAL A 203 9.12 -8.87 12.28
N VAL A 204 8.11 -8.08 12.62
CA VAL A 204 8.27 -6.84 13.40
C VAL A 204 8.36 -7.14 14.89
N TYR A 205 7.42 -7.92 15.41
CA TYR A 205 7.27 -8.14 16.84
C TYR A 205 7.62 -9.57 17.29
N GLY A 206 7.73 -10.54 16.39
CA GLY A 206 7.89 -11.95 16.77
C GLY A 206 6.58 -12.56 17.27
N TYR A 207 5.45 -11.90 16.97
CA TYR A 207 4.12 -12.34 17.37
C TYR A 207 3.55 -13.33 16.36
N THR A 208 2.92 -14.39 16.84
CA THR A 208 2.28 -15.42 16.00
C THR A 208 0.79 -15.43 16.28
N ILE A 209 0.00 -15.13 15.25
CA ILE A 209 -1.46 -15.25 15.26
C ILE A 209 -1.83 -16.74 15.24
N PRO A 210 -2.80 -17.19 16.03
CA PRO A 210 -3.32 -18.55 15.97
C PRO A 210 -3.75 -18.97 14.55
N THR A 211 -3.65 -20.26 14.24
CA THR A 211 -4.03 -20.81 12.91
C THR A 211 -5.50 -21.24 12.85
N SER A 212 -6.12 -21.57 13.99
CA SER A 212 -7.52 -21.99 14.04
C SER A 212 -8.48 -20.85 13.64
N TYR A 213 -9.39 -21.11 12.70
CA TYR A 213 -10.35 -20.14 12.18
C TYR A 213 -11.13 -19.41 13.29
N THR A 214 -11.59 -20.14 14.32
CA THR A 214 -12.35 -19.55 15.45
C THR A 214 -11.53 -18.62 16.33
N GLN A 215 -10.21 -18.79 16.37
CA GLN A 215 -9.30 -17.96 17.14
C GLN A 215 -8.76 -16.78 16.32
N VAL A 216 -8.61 -16.95 15.00
CA VAL A 216 -8.18 -15.89 14.08
C VAL A 216 -9.11 -14.69 14.11
N VAL A 217 -10.43 -14.93 14.19
CA VAL A 217 -11.47 -13.89 14.20
C VAL A 217 -11.41 -13.00 15.46
N HIS A 218 -10.63 -13.37 16.48
CA HIS A 218 -10.54 -12.66 17.75
C HIS A 218 -9.09 -12.37 18.17
N ASP A 219 -8.14 -12.37 17.23
CA ASP A 219 -6.76 -12.00 17.56
C ASP A 219 -6.67 -10.51 17.88
N LYS A 220 -6.23 -10.20 19.10
CA LYS A 220 -6.19 -8.84 19.65
C LYS A 220 -5.40 -7.87 18.78
N PHE A 221 -4.26 -8.29 18.22
CA PHE A 221 -3.46 -7.39 17.38
C PHE A 221 -4.02 -7.35 15.97
N LEU A 222 -4.57 -8.42 15.43
CA LEU A 222 -5.23 -8.34 14.13
C LEU A 222 -6.43 -7.37 14.15
N ASP A 223 -7.31 -7.49 15.15
CA ASP A 223 -8.48 -6.62 15.33
C ASP A 223 -8.09 -5.16 15.55
N MET A 224 -7.00 -4.91 16.28
CA MET A 224 -6.51 -3.56 16.55
C MET A 224 -6.03 -2.87 15.27
N ALA A 225 -5.34 -3.61 14.38
CA ALA A 225 -4.92 -3.10 13.09
C ALA A 225 -6.11 -2.75 12.21
N GLU A 226 -7.07 -3.67 12.08
CA GLU A 226 -8.27 -3.45 11.26
C GLU A 226 -9.04 -2.21 11.73
N ASN A 227 -9.36 -2.15 13.03
CA ASN A 227 -10.14 -1.05 13.60
C ASN A 227 -9.41 0.29 13.47
N CYS A 228 -8.10 0.35 13.70
CA CYS A 228 -7.35 1.60 13.63
C CYS A 228 -7.11 2.05 12.19
N VAL A 229 -6.86 1.14 11.26
CA VAL A 229 -6.67 1.48 9.84
C VAL A 229 -7.99 1.91 9.19
N ASP A 230 -9.11 1.25 9.50
CA ASP A 230 -10.45 1.70 9.08
C ASP A 230 -10.75 3.09 9.64
N LEU A 231 -10.54 3.28 10.94
CA LEU A 231 -10.74 4.56 11.61
C LEU A 231 -9.89 5.65 10.93
N LEU A 232 -8.61 5.38 10.67
CA LEU A 232 -7.71 6.32 10.01
C LEU A 232 -8.18 6.67 8.60
N SER A 233 -8.53 5.67 7.79
CA SER A 233 -8.83 5.85 6.36
C SER A 233 -10.21 6.44 6.12
N ASN A 234 -11.24 5.92 6.80
CA ASN A 234 -12.64 6.20 6.51
C ASN A 234 -13.27 7.21 7.48
N LYS A 235 -12.69 7.43 8.66
CA LYS A 235 -13.22 8.39 9.64
C LYS A 235 -12.31 9.59 9.84
N ILE A 236 -11.00 9.41 10.04
CA ILE A 236 -10.07 10.52 10.36
C ILE A 236 -9.64 11.23 9.07
N ALA A 237 -9.04 10.53 8.11
CA ALA A 237 -8.54 11.15 6.89
C ALA A 237 -9.66 11.54 5.91
N SER A 238 -10.76 10.78 5.91
CA SER A 238 -11.81 10.90 4.88
C SER A 238 -13.24 10.98 5.42
N GLY A 239 -13.42 11.39 6.69
CA GLY A 239 -14.70 11.36 7.43
C GLY A 239 -15.86 12.24 6.94
N GLY A 240 -15.93 12.55 5.65
CA GLY A 240 -17.02 13.31 5.02
C GLY A 240 -16.62 14.68 4.47
N GLY A 241 -15.33 15.03 4.46
CA GLY A 241 -14.81 16.28 3.92
C GLY A 241 -13.57 16.78 4.65
N ILE A 242 -13.24 18.05 4.43
CA ILE A 242 -12.12 18.73 5.09
C ILE A 242 -12.54 19.11 6.52
N TRP A 243 -11.76 18.73 7.53
CA TRP A 243 -12.07 19.13 8.91
C TRP A 243 -11.94 20.63 9.11
N LEU A 244 -12.90 21.22 9.82
CA LEU A 244 -12.81 22.65 10.17
C LEU A 244 -11.55 22.97 10.97
N VAL A 245 -11.05 22.05 11.79
CA VAL A 245 -9.80 22.26 12.54
C VAL A 245 -8.55 22.20 11.66
N ASP A 246 -8.59 21.50 10.53
CA ASP A 246 -7.52 21.54 9.53
C ASP A 246 -7.51 22.86 8.76
N ILE A 247 -8.69 23.49 8.63
CA ILE A 247 -8.81 24.84 8.09
C ILE A 247 -8.49 25.89 9.17
N LEU A 248 -8.93 25.74 10.41
CA LEU A 248 -8.73 26.71 11.49
C LEU A 248 -8.07 26.01 12.69
N PRO A 249 -6.73 25.89 12.68
CA PRO A 249 -5.99 25.16 13.72
C PRO A 249 -6.22 25.67 15.15
N SER A 250 -6.64 26.93 15.32
CA SER A 250 -6.98 27.49 16.63
C SER A 250 -8.17 26.80 17.30
N LEU A 251 -9.06 26.17 16.53
CA LEU A 251 -10.23 25.46 17.06
C LEU A 251 -9.87 24.26 17.95
N GLN A 252 -8.65 23.72 17.84
CA GLN A 252 -8.17 22.65 18.71
C GLN A 252 -8.12 23.07 20.19
N LYS A 253 -8.05 24.38 20.47
CA LYS A 253 -7.97 24.96 21.82
C LYS A 253 -9.33 25.40 22.37
N ALA A 254 -10.43 25.06 21.70
CA ALA A 254 -11.76 25.47 22.13
C ALA A 254 -12.07 24.98 23.56
N PRO A 255 -12.64 25.83 24.44
CA PRO A 255 -13.08 25.41 25.76
C PRO A 255 -14.09 24.26 25.73
N ARG A 256 -14.08 23.39 26.75
CA ARG A 256 -14.95 22.20 26.81
C ARG A 256 -16.44 22.52 26.69
N TRP A 257 -16.86 23.68 27.18
CA TRP A 257 -18.26 24.10 27.08
C TRP A 257 -18.70 24.37 25.63
N LEU A 258 -17.80 24.57 24.66
CA LEU A 258 -18.18 24.70 23.24
C LEU A 258 -18.41 23.34 22.55
N GLU A 259 -18.05 22.23 23.18
CA GLU A 259 -18.16 20.89 22.58
C GLU A 259 -19.61 20.45 22.33
N PHE A 260 -20.61 21.08 22.98
CA PHE A 260 -22.03 20.80 22.68
C PHE A 260 -22.45 21.32 21.29
N LEU A 261 -21.73 22.30 20.73
CA LEU A 261 -22.05 22.83 19.41
C LEU A 261 -21.61 21.83 18.33
N PRO A 262 -22.46 21.58 17.31
CA PRO A 262 -22.15 20.59 16.27
C PRO A 262 -20.80 20.78 15.57
N ILE A 263 -20.36 22.03 15.39
CA ILE A 263 -19.08 22.39 14.77
C ILE A 263 -17.85 21.93 15.56
N PHE A 264 -17.98 21.68 16.87
CA PHE A 264 -16.91 21.20 17.75
C PHE A 264 -17.03 19.72 18.13
N SER A 265 -17.99 18.99 17.53
CA SER A 265 -18.21 17.57 17.78
C SER A 265 -17.01 16.67 17.44
N PHE A 266 -16.03 17.18 16.69
CA PHE A 266 -14.77 16.50 16.39
C PHE A 266 -13.83 16.41 17.61
N LEU A 267 -13.91 17.33 18.57
CA LEU A 267 -13.01 17.34 19.74
C LEU A 267 -13.18 16.10 20.62
N PRO A 268 -14.39 15.74 21.11
CA PRO A 268 -14.56 14.52 21.91
C PRO A 268 -14.20 13.26 21.11
N LYS A 269 -14.59 13.20 19.82
CA LYS A 269 -14.21 12.09 18.92
C LYS A 269 -12.70 11.94 18.80
N SER A 270 -11.98 13.05 18.63
CA SER A 270 -10.52 13.02 18.49
C SER A 270 -9.83 12.47 19.73
N ARG A 271 -10.36 12.70 20.94
CA ARG A 271 -9.81 12.11 22.17
C ARG A 271 -10.01 10.60 22.21
N GLU A 272 -11.21 10.13 21.86
CA GLU A 272 -11.51 8.71 21.77
C GLU A 272 -10.59 8.03 20.73
N TRP A 273 -10.46 8.64 19.56
CA TRP A 273 -9.62 8.13 18.48
C TRP A 273 -8.13 8.17 18.83
N LYS A 274 -7.68 9.22 19.51
CA LYS A 274 -6.31 9.30 20.03
C LYS A 274 -6.02 8.17 21.01
N ALA A 275 -6.93 7.87 21.93
CA ALA A 275 -6.74 6.75 22.86
C ALA A 275 -6.58 5.43 22.10
N LYS A 276 -7.41 5.17 21.08
CA LYS A 276 -7.29 3.98 20.21
C LYS A 276 -5.93 3.94 19.48
N MET A 277 -5.48 5.07 18.91
CA MET A 277 -4.19 5.14 18.22
C MET A 277 -3.00 4.95 19.16
N VAL A 278 -3.06 5.49 20.38
CA VAL A 278 -2.03 5.28 21.40
C VAL A 278 -1.94 3.80 21.76
N GLU A 279 -3.07 3.15 22.01
CA GLU A 279 -3.10 1.70 22.27
C GLU A 279 -2.52 0.88 21.12
N PHE A 280 -2.83 1.27 19.88
CA PHE A 280 -2.34 0.64 18.66
C PHE A 280 -0.82 0.70 18.50
N VAL A 281 -0.21 1.79 18.96
CA VAL A 281 1.24 1.99 18.92
C VAL A 281 1.91 1.29 20.11
N GLU A 282 1.33 1.37 21.29
CA GLU A 282 1.98 0.93 22.53
C GLU A 282 1.84 -0.57 22.78
N LYS A 283 0.65 -1.15 22.60
CA LYS A 283 0.37 -2.53 23.06
C LYS A 283 1.25 -3.59 22.39
N PRO A 284 1.46 -3.61 21.05
CA PRO A 284 2.35 -4.58 20.43
C PRO A 284 3.82 -4.40 20.87
N PHE A 285 4.28 -3.15 21.01
CA PHE A 285 5.66 -2.86 21.40
C PHE A 285 5.96 -3.27 22.84
N GLU A 286 5.06 -2.95 23.78
CA GLU A 286 5.19 -3.37 25.18
C GLU A 286 5.03 -4.88 25.36
N TRP A 287 4.23 -5.54 24.49
CA TRP A 287 4.17 -6.99 24.46
C TRP A 287 5.54 -7.62 24.14
N VAL A 288 6.26 -7.10 23.13
CA VAL A 288 7.62 -7.58 22.81
C VAL A 288 8.54 -7.40 24.00
N LYS A 289 8.56 -6.22 24.62
CA LYS A 289 9.40 -5.94 25.80
C LYS A 289 9.07 -6.87 26.96
N SER A 290 7.79 -7.20 27.17
CA SER A 290 7.38 -8.16 28.20
C SER A 290 7.87 -9.57 27.91
N GLU A 291 7.76 -10.06 26.66
CA GLU A 291 8.27 -11.38 26.28
C GLU A 291 9.80 -11.45 26.32
N MET A 292 10.48 -10.34 26.04
CA MET A 292 11.93 -10.23 26.23
C MET A 292 12.32 -10.37 27.69
N GLN A 293 11.62 -9.70 28.61
CA GLN A 293 11.85 -9.83 30.05
C GLN A 293 11.61 -11.24 30.58
N LYS A 294 10.65 -11.97 29.99
CA LYS A 294 10.37 -13.37 30.32
C LYS A 294 11.36 -14.36 29.69
N GLY A 295 12.15 -13.93 28.71
CA GLY A 295 13.02 -14.82 27.92
C GLY A 295 12.27 -15.72 26.94
N THR A 296 11.00 -15.43 26.63
CA THR A 296 10.13 -16.24 25.75
C THR A 296 9.92 -15.63 24.37
N HIS A 297 10.49 -14.45 24.11
CA HIS A 297 10.35 -13.77 22.82
C HIS A 297 10.94 -14.57 21.66
N LYS A 298 10.29 -14.49 20.50
CA LYS A 298 10.87 -14.93 19.23
C LYS A 298 11.75 -13.81 18.65
N PRO A 299 12.87 -14.11 17.99
CA PRO A 299 13.68 -13.11 17.30
C PRO A 299 12.83 -12.31 16.32
N SER A 300 12.97 -10.99 16.36
CA SER A 300 12.17 -10.04 15.59
C SER A 300 12.92 -8.73 15.38
N PHE A 301 12.42 -7.89 14.48
CA PHE A 301 12.97 -6.56 14.25
C PHE A 301 13.08 -5.76 15.56
N CYS A 302 12.01 -5.69 16.36
CA CYS A 302 12.02 -4.97 17.63
C CYS A 302 12.97 -5.60 18.65
N SER A 303 12.87 -6.92 18.88
CA SER A 303 13.67 -7.57 19.93
C SER A 303 15.17 -7.47 19.67
N THR A 304 15.61 -7.76 18.44
CA THR A 304 17.04 -7.70 18.12
C THR A 304 17.61 -6.29 18.16
N LEU A 305 16.84 -5.28 17.75
CA LEU A 305 17.29 -3.89 17.82
C LEU A 305 17.33 -3.37 19.27
N LEU A 306 16.45 -3.86 20.14
CA LEU A 306 16.52 -3.58 21.57
C LEU A 306 17.71 -4.29 22.24
N ASP A 307 17.95 -5.57 21.93
CA ASP A 307 19.08 -6.36 22.46
C ASP A 307 20.45 -5.83 22.05
N ASN A 308 20.53 -5.18 20.89
CA ASN A 308 21.78 -4.65 20.33
C ASN A 308 21.77 -3.12 20.25
N SER A 309 21.08 -2.46 21.17
CA SER A 309 20.93 -1.00 21.18
C SER A 309 22.28 -0.28 21.22
N ASP A 310 23.30 -0.83 21.90
CA ASP A 310 24.66 -0.26 21.96
C ASP A 310 25.36 -0.23 20.59
N ALA A 311 25.03 -1.16 19.67
CA ALA A 311 25.58 -1.19 18.32
C ALA A 311 24.86 -0.20 17.37
N VAL A 312 23.66 0.24 17.73
CA VAL A 312 22.81 1.12 16.91
C VAL A 312 22.84 2.56 17.41
N VAL A 313 23.03 2.75 18.72
CA VAL A 313 23.19 4.02 19.41
C VAL A 313 24.63 4.09 19.92
N PRO A 314 25.56 4.72 19.16
CA PRO A 314 26.94 4.88 19.63
C PRO A 314 26.95 5.71 20.93
N ALA A 315 27.81 5.37 21.88
CA ALA A 315 28.05 6.20 23.05
C ALA A 315 28.50 7.61 22.61
N ALA A 316 28.08 8.63 23.35
CA ALA A 316 28.21 10.06 23.01
C ALA A 316 29.66 10.53 22.67
N ASP A 317 30.68 9.74 22.99
CA ASP A 317 32.10 10.07 22.78
C ASP A 317 32.76 9.41 21.56
N THR A 318 32.06 8.55 20.80
CA THR A 318 32.64 7.93 19.59
C THR A 318 32.31 8.72 18.32
N LYS A 319 33.24 9.61 17.91
CA LYS A 319 33.25 10.23 16.58
C LYS A 319 33.66 9.21 15.50
N THR A 320 32.74 8.34 15.10
CA THR A 320 32.86 7.65 13.80
C THR A 320 31.49 7.53 13.16
N GLY A 321 31.45 7.93 11.89
CA GLY A 321 30.27 7.92 11.04
C GLY A 321 29.59 6.56 10.97
N SER A 322 28.28 6.65 10.82
CA SER A 322 27.34 5.56 10.76
C SER A 322 27.59 4.60 9.60
N ASP A 323 28.11 3.42 9.89
CA ASP A 323 27.84 2.19 9.13
C ASP A 323 27.49 1.09 10.13
N ILE A 324 26.31 0.48 9.94
CA ILE A 324 25.84 -0.63 10.77
C ILE A 324 26.67 -1.86 10.39
N SER A 325 27.27 -2.55 11.37
CA SER A 325 28.13 -3.70 11.07
C SER A 325 27.32 -4.84 10.42
N PRO A 326 27.87 -5.54 9.39
CA PRO A 326 27.25 -6.72 8.80
C PRO A 326 26.95 -7.83 9.82
N GLU A 327 27.67 -7.85 10.94
CA GLU A 327 27.52 -8.81 12.03
C GLU A 327 26.16 -8.67 12.74
N LEU A 328 25.64 -7.44 12.91
CA LEU A 328 24.32 -7.20 13.51
C LEU A 328 23.19 -7.84 12.68
N LEU A 329 23.32 -7.83 11.35
CA LEU A 329 22.33 -8.40 10.43
C LEU A 329 22.31 -9.93 10.46
N SER A 330 23.45 -10.56 10.80
CA SER A 330 23.59 -12.01 10.91
C SER A 330 22.97 -12.59 12.20
N LYS A 331 22.98 -11.83 13.30
CA LYS A 331 22.45 -12.24 14.61
C LYS A 331 20.93 -12.43 14.63
N TRP A 332 20.21 -11.87 13.66
CA TRP A 332 18.77 -12.08 13.50
C TRP A 332 18.35 -13.54 13.26
N ALA A 333 19.28 -14.40 12.81
CA ALA A 333 19.02 -15.83 12.59
C ALA A 333 19.54 -16.71 13.74
N ALA A 334 20.16 -16.13 14.78
CA ALA A 334 20.78 -16.85 15.87
C ALA A 334 19.95 -16.74 17.17
N SER A 335 19.98 -17.79 17.99
CA SER A 335 19.33 -17.88 19.30
C SER A 335 19.70 -16.73 20.24
N PRO A 336 18.83 -16.39 21.21
CA PRO A 336 19.02 -15.25 22.10
C PRO A 336 20.36 -15.33 22.84
N THR A 337 21.15 -14.27 22.72
CA THR A 337 22.31 -14.04 23.59
C THR A 337 21.89 -13.09 24.69
N SER A 338 22.18 -13.47 25.93
CA SER A 338 21.93 -12.68 27.14
C SER A 338 22.54 -11.28 27.00
N SER A 339 21.70 -10.23 26.93
CA SER A 339 22.15 -8.83 27.00
C SER A 339 21.82 -8.23 28.36
N THR A 340 22.80 -7.55 28.95
CA THR A 340 22.68 -6.73 30.16
C THR A 340 22.01 -5.40 29.83
N LYS A 341 20.98 -5.01 30.59
CA LYS A 341 20.34 -3.69 30.46
C LYS A 341 21.37 -2.57 30.66
N PRO A 342 21.39 -1.50 29.84
CA PRO A 342 22.04 -0.27 30.24
C PRO A 342 21.28 0.35 31.42
N GLU A 343 21.95 0.48 32.57
CA GLU A 343 21.34 0.90 33.85
C GLU A 343 20.89 2.37 33.91
N HIS A 344 21.13 3.18 32.87
CA HIS A 344 20.56 4.52 32.76
C HIS A 344 20.22 4.86 31.29
N ALA A 345 18.95 5.09 30.98
CA ALA A 345 18.53 5.48 29.63
C ALA A 345 19.04 6.89 29.29
N THR A 346 20.02 6.97 28.37
CA THR A 346 20.51 8.24 27.82
C THR A 346 19.43 8.88 26.93
N ALA A 347 19.55 10.19 26.68
CA ALA A 347 18.63 10.89 25.76
C ALA A 347 18.61 10.25 24.36
N ASP A 348 19.76 9.73 23.91
CA ASP A 348 19.89 9.06 22.62
C ASP A 348 19.14 7.72 22.57
N TYR A 349 19.18 6.94 23.65
CA TYR A 349 18.40 5.71 23.75
C TYR A 349 16.89 5.99 23.73
N ALA A 350 16.42 6.99 24.48
CA ALA A 350 15.01 7.36 24.49
C ALA A 350 14.50 7.77 23.10
N GLN A 351 15.31 8.53 22.35
CA GLN A 351 14.99 8.91 20.97
C GLN A 351 14.99 7.69 20.03
N PHE A 352 15.94 6.78 20.20
CA PHE A 352 16.00 5.53 19.44
C PHE A 352 14.78 4.64 19.70
N GLU A 353 14.42 4.39 20.97
CA GLU A 353 13.25 3.58 21.33
C GLU A 353 11.96 4.21 20.79
N PHE A 354 11.85 5.54 20.85
CA PHE A 354 10.76 6.28 20.24
C PHE A 354 10.67 6.04 18.73
N ASP A 355 11.76 6.22 18.00
CA ASP A 355 11.79 6.03 16.55
C ASP A 355 11.51 4.57 16.18
N LEU A 356 12.03 3.61 16.96
CA LEU A 356 11.81 2.18 16.76
C LEU A 356 10.33 1.82 16.93
N LYS A 357 9.70 2.25 18.03
CA LYS A 357 8.28 2.00 18.31
C LYS A 357 7.37 2.51 17.20
N TRP A 358 7.54 3.77 16.79
CA TRP A 358 6.72 4.38 15.74
C TRP A 358 6.99 3.79 14.36
N THR A 359 8.24 3.41 14.08
CA THR A 359 8.59 2.70 12.85
C THR A 359 7.91 1.34 12.79
N ALA A 360 8.01 0.55 13.87
CA ALA A 360 7.40 -0.76 13.99
C ALA A 360 5.86 -0.70 13.84
N ASN A 361 5.21 0.26 14.51
CA ASN A 361 3.78 0.47 14.36
C ASN A 361 3.41 0.83 12.91
N SER A 362 4.19 1.68 12.24
CA SER A 362 3.94 2.05 10.85
C SER A 362 4.07 0.87 9.88
N MET A 363 5.02 -0.04 10.12
CA MET A 363 5.18 -1.27 9.33
C MET A 363 3.94 -2.16 9.49
N TYR A 364 3.48 -2.32 10.72
CA TYR A 364 2.30 -3.09 11.09
C TYR A 364 0.98 -2.49 10.57
N ALA A 365 0.79 -1.18 10.64
CA ALA A 365 -0.40 -0.51 10.11
C ALA A 365 -0.54 -0.65 8.59
N ALA A 366 0.59 -0.66 7.85
CA ALA A 366 0.58 -0.70 6.40
C ALA A 366 0.30 -2.10 5.82
N SER A 367 0.44 -3.17 6.61
CA SER A 367 0.45 -4.54 6.09
C SER A 367 -0.93 -5.13 5.82
N GLY A 368 -1.99 -4.60 6.46
CA GLY A 368 -3.36 -5.10 6.33
C GLY A 368 -4.00 -4.75 4.98
N ASP A 369 -4.54 -3.54 4.87
CA ASP A 369 -5.37 -3.10 3.74
C ASP A 369 -4.71 -3.29 2.36
N THR A 370 -3.39 -3.12 2.27
CA THR A 370 -2.69 -3.18 0.98
C THR A 370 -2.59 -4.60 0.42
N THR A 371 -2.26 -5.57 1.26
CA THR A 371 -2.23 -7.00 0.91
C THR A 371 -3.65 -7.51 0.68
N ILE A 372 -4.60 -7.15 1.56
CA ILE A 372 -6.01 -7.55 1.42
C ILE A 372 -6.56 -7.08 0.08
N ALA A 373 -6.40 -5.80 -0.25
CA ALA A 373 -6.85 -5.25 -1.52
C ALA A 373 -6.22 -5.98 -2.71
N THR A 374 -4.93 -6.29 -2.66
CA THR A 374 -4.24 -7.00 -3.76
C THR A 374 -4.83 -8.39 -3.99
N VAL A 375 -5.00 -9.19 -2.93
CA VAL A 375 -5.53 -10.57 -3.05
C VAL A 375 -7.01 -10.56 -3.45
N MET A 376 -7.81 -9.60 -2.98
CA MET A 376 -9.19 -9.44 -3.42
C MET A 376 -9.28 -9.10 -4.91
N HIS A 377 -8.42 -8.22 -5.44
CA HIS A 377 -8.38 -7.95 -6.88
C HIS A 377 -7.94 -9.15 -7.70
N TYR A 378 -7.06 -10.00 -7.16
CA TYR A 378 -6.72 -11.26 -7.80
C TYR A 378 -7.94 -12.18 -7.92
N PHE A 379 -8.74 -12.34 -6.85
CA PHE A 379 -9.98 -13.11 -6.95
C PHE A 379 -10.99 -12.49 -7.91
N LEU A 380 -11.12 -11.15 -7.94
CA LEU A 380 -11.95 -10.47 -8.94
C LEU A 380 -11.52 -10.78 -10.37
N ALA A 381 -10.22 -10.73 -10.65
CA ALA A 381 -9.69 -11.04 -11.98
C ALA A 381 -9.99 -12.48 -12.40
N LEU A 382 -9.89 -13.45 -11.48
CA LEU A 382 -10.25 -14.84 -11.77
C LEU A 382 -11.76 -15.04 -11.96
N LEU A 383 -12.61 -14.32 -11.21
CA LEU A 383 -14.06 -14.38 -11.39
C LEU A 383 -14.54 -13.72 -12.68
N GLU A 384 -13.80 -12.73 -13.18
CA GLU A 384 -14.06 -12.06 -14.45
C GLU A 384 -13.60 -12.89 -15.66
N ASP A 385 -12.61 -13.79 -15.50
CA ASP A 385 -12.18 -14.73 -16.53
C ASP A 385 -13.13 -15.93 -16.64
N GLU A 386 -14.27 -15.74 -17.31
CA GLU A 386 -15.26 -16.80 -17.54
C GLU A 386 -14.72 -17.96 -18.41
N SER A 387 -13.61 -17.75 -19.13
CA SER A 387 -12.98 -18.78 -19.97
C SER A 387 -12.04 -19.73 -19.22
N GLY A 388 -11.59 -19.33 -18.02
CA GLY A 388 -10.58 -20.06 -17.24
C GLY A 388 -9.18 -20.06 -17.87
N ASP A 389 -8.93 -19.18 -18.85
CA ASP A 389 -7.66 -19.10 -19.57
C ASP A 389 -6.48 -18.72 -18.67
N ILE A 390 -6.71 -17.85 -17.68
CA ILE A 390 -5.67 -17.41 -16.74
C ILE A 390 -5.14 -18.62 -15.97
N LEU A 391 -6.04 -19.39 -15.34
CA LEU A 391 -5.67 -20.59 -14.57
C LEU A 391 -5.00 -21.61 -15.48
N ARG A 392 -5.56 -21.87 -16.66
CA ARG A 392 -5.01 -22.83 -17.63
C ARG A 392 -3.58 -22.49 -18.05
N LYS A 393 -3.32 -21.23 -18.42
CA LYS A 393 -2.00 -20.77 -18.87
C LYS A 393 -0.98 -20.74 -17.73
N ALA A 394 -1.37 -20.27 -16.54
CA ALA A 394 -0.49 -20.27 -15.38
C ALA A 394 -0.10 -21.69 -14.94
N ARG A 395 -1.06 -22.61 -14.89
CA ARG A 395 -0.83 -24.01 -14.50
C ARG A 395 0.10 -24.74 -15.46
N LYS A 396 0.03 -24.42 -16.76
CA LYS A 396 0.96 -24.96 -17.75
C LYS A 396 2.43 -24.68 -17.39
N GLU A 397 2.73 -23.52 -16.79
CA GLU A 397 4.08 -23.20 -16.32
C GLU A 397 4.38 -23.83 -14.95
N LEU A 398 3.45 -23.73 -13.99
CA LEU A 398 3.64 -24.17 -12.60
C LEU A 398 3.76 -25.70 -12.48
N ASP A 399 2.97 -26.44 -13.25
CA ASP A 399 2.94 -27.91 -13.20
C ASP A 399 4.27 -28.55 -13.62
N LEU A 400 5.16 -27.80 -14.29
CA LEU A 400 6.52 -28.21 -14.63
C LEU A 400 7.40 -28.50 -13.41
N VAL A 401 7.09 -27.94 -12.23
CA VAL A 401 7.92 -28.11 -11.02
C VAL A 401 7.17 -28.63 -9.80
N THR A 402 5.84 -28.58 -9.82
CA THR A 402 5.00 -28.93 -8.66
C THR A 402 4.58 -30.39 -8.62
N GLY A 403 4.71 -31.12 -9.74
CA GLY A 403 4.24 -32.51 -9.85
C GLY A 403 2.71 -32.65 -9.89
N LEU A 404 1.99 -31.55 -10.15
CA LEU A 404 0.53 -31.51 -10.16
C LEU A 404 -0.09 -31.80 -11.53
N ALA A 405 0.72 -31.94 -12.58
CA ALA A 405 0.23 -32.36 -13.90
C ALA A 405 -0.46 -33.73 -13.82
N ASP A 406 -1.51 -33.92 -14.62
CA ASP A 406 -2.25 -35.19 -14.65
C ASP A 406 -1.36 -36.35 -15.08
N ASP A 407 -0.45 -36.10 -16.03
CA ASP A 407 0.52 -37.06 -16.58
C ASP A 407 1.83 -37.17 -15.77
N SER A 408 1.95 -36.46 -14.65
CA SER A 408 3.14 -36.51 -13.81
C SER A 408 3.37 -37.95 -13.27
N PRO A 409 4.61 -38.48 -13.32
CA PRO A 409 4.93 -39.82 -12.82
C PRO A 409 4.47 -39.99 -11.37
N SER A 410 3.91 -41.15 -11.04
CA SER A 410 3.41 -41.45 -9.67
C SER A 410 4.48 -41.35 -8.57
N THR A 411 5.77 -41.37 -8.96
CA THR A 411 6.92 -41.19 -8.07
C THR A 411 7.20 -39.72 -7.73
N THR A 412 6.63 -38.77 -8.48
CA THR A 412 6.82 -37.33 -8.24
C THR A 412 5.88 -36.90 -7.12
N LYS A 413 6.45 -36.53 -5.96
CA LYS A 413 5.66 -36.05 -4.82
C LYS A 413 5.07 -34.67 -5.15
N PRO A 414 3.74 -34.49 -5.07
CA PRO A 414 3.12 -33.19 -5.33
C PRO A 414 3.50 -32.20 -4.22
N ARG A 415 3.78 -30.95 -4.60
CA ARG A 415 4.15 -29.87 -3.67
C ARG A 415 3.64 -28.51 -4.15
N LEU A 416 3.59 -27.55 -3.23
CA LEU A 416 3.39 -26.15 -3.58
C LEU A 416 4.62 -25.59 -4.31
N PRO A 417 4.44 -24.60 -5.21
CA PRO A 417 5.56 -23.81 -5.72
C PRO A 417 6.24 -23.07 -4.56
N SER A 418 7.56 -22.85 -4.68
CA SER A 418 8.40 -22.15 -3.70
C SER A 418 9.02 -20.91 -4.32
N LEU A 419 9.42 -19.95 -3.48
CA LEU A 419 10.17 -18.76 -3.89
C LEU A 419 11.49 -19.10 -4.60
N SER A 420 12.07 -20.27 -4.32
CA SER A 420 13.26 -20.73 -5.05
C SER A 420 12.96 -21.13 -6.50
N ASP A 421 11.71 -21.50 -6.81
CA ASP A 421 11.31 -21.85 -8.18
C ASP A 421 11.15 -20.62 -9.08
N ARG A 422 10.90 -19.45 -8.49
CA ARG A 422 10.51 -18.20 -9.18
C ARG A 422 11.45 -17.80 -10.32
N PHE A 423 12.74 -17.96 -10.11
CA PHE A 423 13.79 -17.53 -11.04
C PHE A 423 14.72 -18.69 -11.40
N ILE A 424 15.28 -18.63 -12.59
CA ILE A 424 16.42 -19.43 -13.03
C ILE A 424 17.62 -18.51 -13.29
N ASP A 425 18.81 -19.00 -12.99
CA ASP A 425 20.04 -18.32 -13.35
C ASP A 425 20.38 -18.61 -14.82
N VAL A 426 20.63 -17.56 -15.60
CA VAL A 426 21.11 -17.63 -16.98
C VAL A 426 22.48 -16.98 -17.04
N GLU A 427 23.44 -17.66 -17.65
CA GLU A 427 24.78 -17.10 -17.87
C GLU A 427 24.78 -16.23 -19.14
N VAL A 428 25.22 -14.99 -19.00
CA VAL A 428 25.31 -14.02 -20.09
C VAL A 428 26.72 -13.48 -20.21
N SER A 429 27.13 -13.11 -21.42
CA SER A 429 28.42 -12.43 -21.64
C SER A 429 28.39 -11.02 -21.05
N ASP A 430 29.46 -10.62 -20.37
CA ASP A 430 29.60 -9.27 -19.78
C ASP A 430 30.10 -8.21 -20.78
N GLY A 431 30.31 -8.59 -22.05
CA GLY A 431 30.82 -7.71 -23.10
C GLY A 431 32.31 -7.35 -22.97
N LYS A 432 33.00 -7.85 -21.94
CA LYS A 432 34.42 -7.62 -21.62
C LYS A 432 35.24 -8.92 -21.62
N GLY A 433 34.68 -10.01 -22.12
CA GLY A 433 35.32 -11.32 -22.19
C GLY A 433 35.06 -12.23 -21.00
N GLY A 434 34.18 -11.84 -20.06
CA GLY A 434 33.69 -12.65 -18.96
C GLY A 434 32.22 -13.04 -19.08
N THR A 435 31.71 -13.78 -18.11
CA THR A 435 30.29 -14.13 -17.98
C THR A 435 29.75 -13.67 -16.62
N CYS A 436 28.47 -13.31 -16.58
CA CYS A 436 27.76 -13.03 -15.33
C CYS A 436 26.41 -13.77 -15.31
N LYS A 437 25.88 -14.03 -14.10
CA LYS A 437 24.58 -14.68 -13.92
C LYS A 437 23.48 -13.64 -13.81
N VAL A 438 22.43 -13.80 -14.61
CA VAL A 438 21.22 -12.97 -14.58
C VAL A 438 20.04 -13.84 -14.18
N LYS A 439 19.18 -13.32 -13.30
CA LYS A 439 17.94 -13.99 -12.89
C LYS A 439 16.85 -13.78 -13.92
N LYS A 440 16.35 -14.87 -14.50
CA LYS A 440 15.23 -14.89 -15.43
C LYS A 440 14.01 -15.53 -14.77
N PRO A 441 12.80 -14.95 -14.87
CA PRO A 441 11.58 -15.58 -14.36
C PRO A 441 11.36 -16.95 -14.99
N ARG A 442 11.13 -17.98 -14.16
CA ARG A 442 10.74 -19.32 -14.63
C ARG A 442 9.29 -19.36 -15.10
N PHE A 443 8.43 -18.55 -14.49
CA PHE A 443 6.99 -18.51 -14.74
C PHE A 443 6.57 -17.12 -15.24
N PRO A 444 6.90 -16.77 -16.50
CA PRO A 444 6.63 -15.44 -17.05
C PRO A 444 5.13 -15.11 -17.08
N TYR A 445 4.23 -16.08 -17.31
CA TYR A 445 2.79 -15.83 -17.25
C TYR A 445 2.32 -15.54 -15.82
N VAL A 446 2.86 -16.21 -14.81
CA VAL A 446 2.53 -15.92 -13.40
C VAL A 446 2.97 -14.50 -13.00
N GLU A 447 4.17 -14.08 -13.41
CA GLU A 447 4.63 -12.69 -13.23
C GLU A 447 3.74 -11.68 -13.95
N ALA A 448 3.24 -12.04 -15.13
CA ALA A 448 2.36 -11.22 -15.94
C ALA A 448 0.97 -11.07 -15.29
N VAL A 449 0.40 -12.14 -14.73
CA VAL A 449 -0.85 -12.10 -13.97
C VAL A 449 -0.71 -11.15 -12.77
N MET A 450 0.37 -11.31 -11.99
CA MET A 450 0.65 -10.45 -10.84
C MET A 450 0.79 -8.97 -11.24
N SER A 451 1.48 -8.69 -12.36
CA SER A 451 1.61 -7.34 -12.90
C SER A 451 0.24 -6.76 -13.29
N GLU A 452 -0.59 -7.54 -14.00
CA GLU A 452 -1.91 -7.07 -14.43
C GLU A 452 -2.86 -6.84 -13.24
N VAL A 453 -2.81 -7.67 -12.20
CA VAL A 453 -3.55 -7.45 -10.94
C VAL A 453 -3.17 -6.10 -10.32
N TRP A 454 -1.90 -5.73 -10.27
CA TRP A 454 -1.50 -4.44 -9.73
C TRP A 454 -1.85 -3.26 -10.62
N ARG A 455 -1.73 -3.41 -11.94
CA ARG A 455 -2.15 -2.37 -12.90
C ARG A 455 -3.65 -2.12 -12.82
N CYS A 456 -4.47 -3.17 -12.82
CA CYS A 456 -5.92 -3.06 -12.74
C CYS A 456 -6.39 -2.66 -11.34
N GLY A 457 -5.79 -3.22 -10.29
CA GLY A 457 -6.21 -3.03 -8.91
C GLY A 457 -5.89 -1.66 -8.35
N VAL A 458 -4.67 -1.17 -8.58
CA VAL A 458 -4.10 0.10 -8.03
C VAL A 458 -4.56 0.35 -6.59
N VAL A 459 -3.95 -0.37 -5.66
CA VAL A 459 -4.31 -0.33 -4.22
C VAL A 459 -4.39 1.09 -3.67
N LEU A 460 -3.51 1.99 -4.07
CA LEU A 460 -3.48 3.39 -3.62
C LEU A 460 -3.54 4.37 -4.81
N PRO A 461 -4.73 4.66 -5.36
CA PRO A 461 -4.92 5.39 -6.63
C PRO A 461 -4.29 6.77 -6.74
N LEU A 462 -4.23 7.54 -5.64
CA LEU A 462 -3.73 8.91 -5.61
C LEU A 462 -2.38 9.07 -4.89
N SER A 463 -1.69 7.96 -4.59
CA SER A 463 -0.58 7.93 -3.62
C SER A 463 -0.97 8.58 -2.28
N LEU A 464 -0.04 8.65 -1.31
CA LEU A 464 -0.25 9.48 -0.12
C LEU A 464 0.19 10.91 -0.43
N PRO A 465 -0.58 11.94 -0.04
CA PRO A 465 -0.26 13.32 -0.37
C PRO A 465 1.12 13.73 0.13
N HIS A 466 1.76 14.57 -0.67
CA HIS A 466 3.00 15.27 -0.36
C HIS A 466 2.70 16.76 -0.15
N ARG A 467 3.59 17.47 0.55
CA ARG A 467 3.50 18.92 0.73
C ARG A 467 4.74 19.57 0.13
N LEU A 468 4.53 20.53 -0.76
CA LEU A 468 5.63 21.28 -1.37
C LEU A 468 6.24 22.27 -0.34
N THR A 469 7.54 22.24 -0.12
CA THR A 469 8.18 23.05 0.94
C THR A 469 8.62 24.45 0.52
N GLN A 470 8.73 24.70 -0.78
CA GLN A 470 9.11 25.98 -1.38
C GLN A 470 8.46 26.16 -2.74
N ASP A 471 8.33 27.40 -3.22
CA ASP A 471 7.84 27.65 -4.58
C ASP A 471 8.76 26.95 -5.60
N ASP A 472 8.15 26.41 -6.65
CA ASP A 472 8.85 25.75 -7.74
C ASP A 472 8.25 26.18 -9.08
N VAL A 473 9.11 26.38 -10.08
CA VAL A 473 8.67 26.65 -11.45
C VAL A 473 8.90 25.39 -12.25
N TYR A 474 7.84 24.88 -12.86
CA TYR A 474 7.85 23.64 -13.58
C TYR A 474 7.26 23.81 -14.97
N THR A 475 7.90 23.22 -15.98
CA THR A 475 7.36 23.12 -17.33
C THR A 475 7.08 21.64 -17.56
N PRO A 476 5.80 21.22 -17.68
CA PRO A 476 5.50 19.82 -17.97
C PRO A 476 6.02 19.44 -19.36
N PRO A 477 6.23 18.14 -19.64
CA PRO A 477 6.51 17.70 -20.99
C PRO A 477 5.33 18.00 -21.92
N PRO A 478 5.56 18.17 -23.24
CA PRO A 478 4.50 18.26 -24.23
C PRO A 478 3.50 17.10 -24.10
N SER A 479 2.21 17.40 -24.21
CA SER A 479 1.14 16.40 -24.24
C SER A 479 0.25 16.59 -25.47
N ALA A 480 -0.58 15.60 -25.79
CA ALA A 480 -1.56 15.72 -26.87
C ALA A 480 -2.51 16.92 -26.68
N SER A 481 -2.81 17.28 -25.44
CA SER A 481 -3.65 18.43 -25.08
C SER A 481 -2.91 19.77 -25.08
N ASP A 482 -1.57 19.77 -24.94
CA ASP A 482 -0.73 20.97 -24.90
C ASP A 482 0.68 20.66 -25.46
N PRO A 483 0.91 20.87 -26.76
CA PRO A 483 2.20 20.56 -27.39
C PRO A 483 3.32 21.54 -27.03
N ASN A 484 3.00 22.73 -26.50
CA ASN A 484 3.98 23.77 -26.15
C ASN A 484 3.68 24.32 -24.74
N PRO A 485 3.90 23.50 -23.70
CA PRO A 485 3.52 23.86 -22.35
C PRO A 485 4.30 25.06 -21.84
N SER A 486 3.58 26.01 -21.24
CA SER A 486 4.17 27.17 -20.58
C SER A 486 4.67 26.81 -19.18
N PRO A 487 5.75 27.45 -18.68
CA PRO A 487 6.17 27.31 -17.28
C PRO A 487 5.04 27.70 -16.32
N MET A 488 4.84 26.89 -15.28
CA MET A 488 3.84 27.12 -14.24
C MET A 488 4.46 27.22 -12.85
N LEU A 489 3.86 28.04 -11.99
CA LEU A 489 4.25 28.23 -10.59
C LEU A 489 3.50 27.24 -9.70
N LEU A 490 4.25 26.34 -9.07
CA LEU A 490 3.78 25.44 -8.01
C LEU A 490 4.09 26.11 -6.67
N ARG A 491 3.06 26.55 -5.95
CA ARG A 491 3.25 27.35 -4.73
C ARG A 491 3.66 26.48 -3.55
N LYS A 492 4.55 27.01 -2.71
CA LYS A 492 4.86 26.48 -1.39
C LYS A 492 3.58 26.18 -0.62
N GLY A 493 3.58 25.03 0.05
CA GLY A 493 2.45 24.53 0.82
C GLY A 493 1.47 23.71 0.01
N SER A 494 1.48 23.74 -1.33
CA SER A 494 0.61 22.92 -2.17
C SER A 494 0.67 21.44 -1.78
N LEU A 495 -0.50 20.79 -1.76
CA LEU A 495 -0.59 19.35 -1.56
C LEU A 495 -0.51 18.66 -2.91
N ILE A 496 0.43 17.74 -3.06
CA ILE A 496 0.74 17.08 -4.33
C ILE A 496 0.33 15.61 -4.25
N PHE A 497 -0.43 15.15 -5.23
CA PHE A 497 -0.93 13.78 -5.34
C PHE A 497 -0.42 13.15 -6.64
N GLY A 498 0.25 12.01 -6.55
CA GLY A 498 0.53 11.17 -7.73
C GLY A 498 -0.71 10.37 -8.11
N ASN A 499 -1.34 10.71 -9.24
CA ASN A 499 -2.52 10.01 -9.75
C ASN A 499 -2.09 8.73 -10.49
N ILE A 500 -1.70 7.71 -9.71
CA ILE A 500 -1.28 6.39 -10.21
C ILE A 500 -2.41 5.73 -10.99
N TRP A 501 -3.68 5.97 -10.62
CA TRP A 501 -4.83 5.47 -11.39
C TRP A 501 -4.80 5.96 -12.84
N ALA A 502 -4.62 7.26 -13.08
CA ALA A 502 -4.50 7.79 -14.44
C ALA A 502 -3.33 7.15 -15.21
N ILE A 503 -2.17 7.02 -14.55
CA ILE A 503 -0.98 6.41 -15.18
C ILE A 503 -1.26 4.95 -15.59
N MET A 504 -1.88 4.16 -14.72
CA MET A 504 -2.22 2.74 -14.97
C MET A 504 -3.37 2.54 -15.97
N ARG A 505 -4.06 3.62 -16.36
CA ARG A 505 -5.05 3.67 -17.45
C ARG A 505 -4.55 4.43 -18.69
N SER A 506 -3.27 4.78 -18.74
CA SER A 506 -2.72 5.48 -19.90
C SER A 506 -2.71 4.57 -21.13
N LYS A 507 -3.43 4.98 -22.17
CA LYS A 507 -3.41 4.32 -23.48
C LYS A 507 -2.02 4.38 -24.13
N ASP A 508 -1.26 5.43 -23.85
CA ASP A 508 0.11 5.58 -24.37
C ASP A 508 1.06 4.51 -23.81
N LEU A 509 0.81 4.05 -22.57
CA LEU A 509 1.63 3.02 -21.92
C LEU A 509 1.12 1.61 -22.19
N PHE A 510 -0.21 1.43 -22.23
CA PHE A 510 -0.82 0.10 -22.18
C PHE A 510 -1.64 -0.26 -23.43
N GLY A 511 -1.82 0.65 -24.39
CA GLY A 511 -2.62 0.45 -25.58
C GLY A 511 -4.12 0.74 -25.38
N ASP A 512 -4.90 0.62 -26.46
CA ASP A 512 -6.34 0.93 -26.44
C ASP A 512 -7.18 -0.03 -25.60
N ASP A 513 -6.69 -1.26 -25.37
CA ASP A 513 -7.36 -2.28 -24.57
C ASP A 513 -7.02 -2.20 -23.08
N VAL A 514 -6.59 -1.02 -22.59
CA VAL A 514 -6.16 -0.80 -21.20
C VAL A 514 -7.22 -1.15 -20.15
N ASP A 515 -8.49 -1.15 -20.50
CA ASP A 515 -9.59 -1.52 -19.59
C ASP A 515 -9.84 -3.03 -19.53
N VAL A 516 -9.16 -3.82 -20.38
CA VAL A 516 -9.22 -5.28 -20.39
C VAL A 516 -8.13 -5.85 -19.49
N PHE A 517 -8.50 -6.76 -18.59
CA PHE A 517 -7.54 -7.56 -17.82
C PHE A 517 -6.84 -8.56 -18.75
N ARG A 518 -5.60 -8.29 -19.14
CA ARG A 518 -4.84 -9.11 -20.09
C ARG A 518 -3.39 -9.30 -19.65
N PRO A 519 -3.06 -10.38 -18.92
CA PRO A 519 -1.69 -10.69 -18.51
C PRO A 519 -0.69 -10.72 -19.69
N GLU A 520 -1.12 -11.18 -20.86
CA GLU A 520 -0.28 -11.31 -22.07
C GLU A 520 0.42 -9.99 -22.46
N ARG A 521 -0.06 -8.84 -21.97
CA ARG A 521 0.56 -7.52 -22.14
C ARG A 521 2.00 -7.44 -21.62
N TYR A 522 2.42 -8.32 -20.70
CA TYR A 522 3.77 -8.31 -20.12
C TYR A 522 4.65 -9.46 -20.61
N LEU A 523 4.14 -10.33 -21.49
CA LEU A 523 4.94 -11.40 -22.06
C LEU A 523 5.90 -10.83 -23.09
N LEU A 524 7.13 -11.32 -23.06
CA LEU A 524 8.17 -10.98 -24.03
C LEU A 524 8.07 -11.92 -25.23
N SER A 525 8.31 -11.40 -26.42
CA SER A 525 8.61 -12.21 -27.59
C SER A 525 9.95 -12.94 -27.43
N PRO A 526 10.21 -14.02 -28.18
CA PRO A 526 11.49 -14.73 -28.12
C PRO A 526 12.71 -13.82 -28.38
N HIS A 527 12.55 -12.81 -29.24
CA HIS A 527 13.60 -11.81 -29.51
C HIS A 527 13.84 -10.91 -28.30
N GLU A 528 12.79 -10.33 -27.74
CA GLU A 528 12.89 -9.46 -26.55
C GLU A 528 13.47 -10.20 -25.34
N GLU A 529 13.11 -11.47 -25.18
CA GLU A 529 13.65 -12.33 -24.13
C GLU A 529 15.15 -12.60 -24.34
N ALA A 530 15.58 -12.88 -25.57
CA ALA A 530 16.99 -13.06 -25.91
C ALA A 530 17.81 -11.78 -25.66
N VAL A 531 17.21 -10.60 -25.88
CA VAL A 531 17.84 -9.30 -25.60
C VAL A 531 17.92 -9.05 -24.09
N LEU A 532 16.82 -9.18 -23.34
CA LEU A 532 16.78 -8.86 -21.90
C LEU A 532 17.57 -9.82 -21.02
N TYR A 533 17.76 -11.06 -21.48
CA TYR A 533 18.58 -12.07 -20.81
C TYR A 533 19.82 -12.43 -21.64
N GLY A 534 20.30 -11.50 -22.47
CA GLY A 534 21.49 -11.63 -23.29
C GLY A 534 22.59 -10.62 -22.93
N PRO A 535 23.57 -10.38 -23.84
CA PRO A 535 24.63 -9.41 -23.64
C PRO A 535 24.10 -7.98 -23.44
N GLN A 536 24.68 -7.25 -22.50
CA GLN A 536 24.29 -5.87 -22.21
C GLN A 536 24.84 -4.92 -23.29
N ASN A 537 23.95 -4.46 -24.17
CA ASN A 537 24.24 -3.56 -25.28
C ASN A 537 23.18 -2.44 -25.37
N GLU A 538 23.25 -1.61 -26.41
CA GLU A 538 22.31 -0.49 -26.59
C GLU A 538 20.85 -0.95 -26.78
N GLU A 539 20.64 -2.10 -27.44
CA GLU A 539 19.31 -2.70 -27.62
C GLU A 539 18.73 -3.18 -26.28
N TYR A 540 19.54 -3.83 -25.45
CA TYR A 540 19.20 -4.16 -24.07
C TYR A 540 18.79 -2.92 -23.28
N ASP A 541 19.57 -1.84 -23.34
CA ASP A 541 19.28 -0.61 -22.62
C ASP A 541 17.99 0.08 -23.11
N ALA A 542 17.69 -0.01 -24.40
CA ALA A 542 16.43 0.48 -24.97
C ALA A 542 15.24 -0.36 -24.48
N LEU A 543 15.30 -1.68 -24.65
CA LEU A 543 14.21 -2.59 -24.28
C LEU A 543 13.97 -2.64 -22.77
N ARG A 544 15.03 -2.57 -21.97
CA ARG A 544 14.93 -2.48 -20.51
C ARG A 544 14.23 -1.20 -20.06
N ARG A 545 14.50 -0.07 -20.73
CA ARG A 545 13.79 1.20 -20.43
C ARG A 545 12.32 1.11 -20.80
N GLU A 546 12.01 0.49 -21.94
CA GLU A 546 10.63 0.32 -22.41
C GLU A 546 9.82 -0.60 -21.48
N THR A 547 10.33 -1.80 -21.19
CA THR A 547 9.67 -2.75 -20.28
C THR A 547 9.48 -2.17 -18.88
N LYS A 548 10.48 -1.45 -18.35
CA LYS A 548 10.37 -0.76 -17.05
C LYS A 548 9.28 0.32 -17.04
N LYS A 549 9.04 1.02 -18.14
CA LYS A 549 7.93 2.01 -18.25
C LYS A 549 6.57 1.34 -18.17
N ARG A 550 6.44 0.10 -18.63
CA ARG A 550 5.18 -0.67 -18.59
C ARG A 550 5.02 -1.45 -17.30
N ASP A 551 6.10 -1.68 -16.53
CA ASP A 551 6.02 -2.38 -15.25
C ASP A 551 5.23 -1.56 -14.20
N PRO A 552 4.06 -2.04 -13.74
CA PRO A 552 3.26 -1.34 -12.73
C PRO A 552 4.02 -1.12 -11.41
N ARG A 553 5.02 -1.96 -11.08
CA ARG A 553 5.86 -1.82 -9.88
C ARG A 553 6.60 -0.47 -9.83
N SER A 554 6.88 0.13 -10.99
CA SER A 554 7.48 1.46 -11.09
C SER A 554 6.60 2.58 -10.54
N TYR A 555 5.30 2.32 -10.33
CA TYR A 555 4.31 3.35 -10.00
C TYR A 555 3.48 2.99 -8.76
N VAL A 556 3.00 1.75 -8.64
CA VAL A 556 2.07 1.35 -7.56
C VAL A 556 2.70 1.39 -6.17
N PHE A 557 4.03 1.37 -6.09
CA PHE A 557 4.80 1.55 -4.86
C PHE A 557 5.17 3.02 -4.58
N GLY A 558 4.68 3.97 -5.36
CA GLY A 558 4.96 5.40 -5.20
C GLY A 558 6.36 5.81 -5.66
N PHE A 559 6.73 7.06 -5.35
CA PHE A 559 7.84 7.75 -6.00
C PHE A 559 8.90 8.25 -5.00
N GLY A 560 10.16 8.24 -5.44
CA GLY A 560 11.28 8.88 -4.77
C GLY A 560 11.47 8.50 -3.30
N ARG A 561 11.80 9.49 -2.47
CA ARG A 561 12.20 9.29 -1.06
C ARG A 561 11.07 8.83 -0.15
N ARG A 562 9.83 8.80 -0.65
CA ARG A 562 8.64 8.33 0.08
C ARG A 562 8.03 7.08 -0.55
N ALA A 563 8.69 6.45 -1.53
CA ALA A 563 8.29 5.16 -2.07
C ALA A 563 8.11 4.09 -0.97
N CYS A 564 7.33 3.05 -1.27
CA CYS A 564 6.96 2.01 -0.31
C CYS A 564 8.21 1.32 0.26
N PRO A 565 8.41 1.33 1.59
CA PRO A 565 9.53 0.63 2.21
C PRO A 565 9.36 -0.90 2.18
N GLY A 566 8.12 -1.39 2.17
CA GLY A 566 7.80 -2.81 2.21
C GLY A 566 7.71 -3.49 0.84
N ARG A 567 8.12 -2.80 -0.24
CA ARG A 567 7.94 -3.30 -1.63
C ARG A 567 8.49 -4.71 -1.83
N GLU A 568 9.69 -4.99 -1.32
CA GLU A 568 10.37 -6.27 -1.53
C GLU A 568 9.64 -7.42 -0.79
N LEU A 569 9.16 -7.15 0.43
CA LEU A 569 8.37 -8.12 1.19
C LEU A 569 7.03 -8.42 0.52
N VAL A 570 6.36 -7.39 0.00
CA VAL A 570 5.08 -7.53 -0.72
C VAL A 570 5.30 -8.25 -2.05
N GLU A 571 6.35 -7.92 -2.80
CA GLU A 571 6.69 -8.56 -4.06
C GLU A 571 6.99 -10.07 -3.90
N SER A 572 7.64 -10.50 -2.82
CA SER A 572 7.83 -11.92 -2.55
C SER A 572 6.57 -12.60 -2.01
N SER A 573 5.89 -11.99 -1.04
CA SER A 573 4.73 -12.62 -0.39
C SER A 573 3.49 -12.71 -1.26
N ILE A 574 3.22 -11.70 -2.10
CA ILE A 574 2.13 -11.77 -3.08
C ILE A 574 2.48 -12.74 -4.20
N TRP A 575 3.73 -12.77 -4.67
CA TRP A 575 4.12 -13.73 -5.69
C TRP A 575 3.92 -15.17 -5.21
N GLN A 576 4.41 -15.49 -4.00
CA GLN A 576 4.27 -16.83 -3.42
C GLN A 576 2.80 -17.23 -3.27
N LEU A 577 1.96 -16.32 -2.76
CA LEU A 577 0.55 -16.56 -2.59
C LEU A 577 -0.17 -16.74 -3.95
N THR A 578 0.10 -15.87 -4.92
CA THR A 578 -0.47 -15.96 -6.28
C THR A 578 -0.06 -17.25 -6.98
N ALA A 579 1.23 -17.61 -6.96
CA ALA A 579 1.71 -18.84 -7.57
C ALA A 579 1.04 -20.07 -6.94
N ALA A 580 0.94 -20.11 -5.60
CA ALA A 580 0.30 -21.23 -4.92
C ALA A 580 -1.21 -21.29 -5.24
N LEU A 581 -1.93 -20.17 -5.20
CA LEU A 581 -3.35 -20.12 -5.56
C LEU A 581 -3.61 -20.58 -7.00
N LEU A 582 -2.88 -20.05 -7.99
CA LEU A 582 -2.99 -20.47 -9.39
C LEU A 582 -2.71 -21.98 -9.55
N SER A 583 -1.78 -22.50 -8.75
CA SER A 583 -1.35 -23.89 -8.82
C SER A 583 -2.39 -24.88 -8.28
N VAL A 584 -3.08 -24.58 -7.18
CA VAL A 584 -3.82 -25.62 -6.42
C VAL A 584 -5.32 -25.40 -6.28
N VAL A 585 -5.86 -24.21 -6.51
CA VAL A 585 -7.31 -23.95 -6.32
C VAL A 585 -8.01 -23.53 -7.61
N ASP A 586 -9.26 -23.97 -7.75
CA ASP A 586 -10.24 -23.38 -8.65
C ASP A 586 -11.04 -22.30 -7.92
N VAL A 587 -11.36 -21.22 -8.64
CA VAL A 587 -12.08 -20.06 -8.13
C VAL A 587 -13.31 -19.86 -9.00
N HIS A 588 -14.49 -19.90 -8.38
CA HIS A 588 -15.77 -19.80 -9.06
C HIS A 588 -16.68 -18.77 -8.41
N ARG A 589 -17.64 -18.29 -9.20
CA ARG A 589 -18.76 -17.52 -8.65
C ARG A 589 -19.58 -18.42 -7.73
N PRO A 590 -20.05 -17.92 -6.59
CA PRO A 590 -20.91 -18.70 -5.71
C PRO A 590 -22.17 -19.19 -6.42
N CYS A 591 -22.50 -20.46 -6.23
CA CYS A 591 -23.76 -21.05 -6.64
C CYS A 591 -24.56 -21.51 -5.42
N VAL A 592 -25.87 -21.24 -5.43
CA VAL A 592 -26.82 -21.73 -4.43
C VAL A 592 -28.02 -22.35 -5.12
N GLU A 593 -28.64 -23.34 -4.50
CA GLU A 593 -29.92 -23.86 -4.99
C GLU A 593 -31.04 -22.89 -4.64
N ASP A 594 -31.93 -22.62 -5.60
CA ASP A 594 -33.16 -21.88 -5.36
C ASP A 594 -34.24 -22.77 -4.69
N GLU A 595 -35.38 -22.17 -4.35
CA GLU A 595 -36.52 -22.87 -3.72
C GLU A 595 -37.07 -24.05 -4.56
N ASN A 596 -36.72 -24.12 -5.85
CA ASN A 596 -37.12 -25.17 -6.79
C ASN A 596 -35.98 -26.17 -7.07
N GLY A 597 -34.87 -26.11 -6.33
CA GLY A 597 -33.70 -26.96 -6.52
C GLY A 597 -32.88 -26.65 -7.77
N ARG A 598 -33.02 -25.45 -8.36
CA ARG A 598 -32.21 -25.03 -9.51
C ARG A 598 -30.98 -24.26 -9.05
N GLU A 599 -29.84 -24.50 -9.68
CA GLU A 599 -28.64 -23.72 -9.41
C GLU A 599 -28.80 -22.26 -9.85
N LYS A 600 -28.54 -21.35 -8.92
CA LYS A 600 -28.51 -19.90 -9.12
C LYS A 600 -27.11 -19.38 -8.80
N VAL A 601 -26.46 -18.83 -9.83
CA VAL A 601 -25.19 -18.12 -9.68
C VAL A 601 -25.45 -16.77 -8.99
N ILE A 602 -24.73 -16.48 -7.91
CA ILE A 602 -24.75 -15.19 -7.23
C ILE A 602 -23.82 -14.25 -7.98
N ARG A 603 -24.38 -13.18 -8.56
CA ARG A 603 -23.62 -12.08 -9.17
C ARG A 603 -23.85 -10.81 -8.38
N GLU A 604 -22.81 -10.35 -7.72
CA GLU A 604 -22.86 -9.18 -6.85
C GLU A 604 -22.30 -7.96 -7.56
N LYS A 605 -22.88 -6.80 -7.27
CA LYS A 605 -22.26 -5.54 -7.61
C LYS A 605 -21.17 -5.26 -6.57
N ILE A 606 -19.93 -5.22 -7.02
CA ILE A 606 -18.79 -4.91 -6.16
C ILE A 606 -18.65 -3.40 -6.05
N ASP A 607 -18.80 -2.88 -4.84
CA ASP A 607 -18.57 -1.48 -4.53
C ASP A 607 -17.17 -1.28 -3.93
N PHE A 608 -16.65 -0.05 -4.04
CA PHE A 608 -15.36 0.36 -3.51
C PHE A 608 -15.59 1.53 -2.56
N ASN A 609 -15.88 1.21 -1.29
CA ASN A 609 -16.31 2.21 -0.31
C ASN A 609 -15.17 2.83 0.50
N ASN A 610 -13.95 2.27 0.45
CA ASN A 610 -12.78 2.85 1.09
C ASN A 610 -12.34 4.14 0.36
N SER A 611 -12.11 5.21 1.12
CA SER A 611 -11.78 6.53 0.56
C SER A 611 -10.32 6.69 0.13
N VAL A 612 -9.41 5.89 0.69
CA VAL A 612 -7.97 5.99 0.47
C VAL A 612 -7.49 4.85 -0.42
N PHE A 613 -7.82 3.62 -0.03
CA PHE A 613 -7.45 2.41 -0.73
C PHE A 613 -8.55 1.99 -1.69
N ARG A 614 -8.18 1.34 -2.80
CA ARG A 614 -9.16 0.71 -3.70
C ARG A 614 -9.53 -0.70 -3.24
N THR A 615 -9.71 -0.93 -1.94
CA THR A 615 -10.16 -2.23 -1.43
C THR A 615 -11.62 -2.46 -1.85
N PRO A 616 -11.95 -3.57 -2.55
CA PRO A 616 -13.34 -3.91 -2.80
C PRO A 616 -14.05 -4.24 -1.48
N ASP A 617 -15.35 -3.97 -1.41
CA ASP A 617 -16.18 -4.49 -0.32
C ASP A 617 -16.20 -6.03 -0.38
N PRO A 618 -16.43 -6.72 0.76
CA PRO A 618 -16.60 -8.18 0.80
C PRO A 618 -17.54 -8.72 -0.28
N PHE A 619 -17.11 -9.74 -1.02
CA PHE A 619 -17.90 -10.43 -2.04
C PHE A 619 -17.72 -11.95 -1.95
N GLY A 620 -18.72 -12.72 -2.36
CA GLY A 620 -18.69 -14.18 -2.30
C GLY A 620 -17.74 -14.79 -3.33
N VAL A 621 -16.93 -15.77 -2.89
CA VAL A 621 -16.03 -16.57 -3.73
C VAL A 621 -16.16 -18.04 -3.34
N ASP A 622 -16.36 -18.91 -4.32
CA ASP A 622 -16.30 -20.36 -4.14
C ASP A 622 -14.89 -20.86 -4.50
N ILE A 623 -14.15 -21.34 -3.50
CA ILE A 623 -12.76 -21.77 -3.63
C ILE A 623 -12.67 -23.25 -3.31
N ARG A 624 -12.18 -24.04 -4.27
CA ARG A 624 -12.09 -25.50 -4.18
C ARG A 624 -10.71 -25.98 -4.60
N PRO A 625 -10.19 -27.09 -4.05
CA PRO A 625 -8.97 -27.68 -4.59
C PRO A 625 -9.24 -28.14 -6.03
N ARG A 626 -8.29 -27.89 -6.94
CA ARG A 626 -8.46 -28.24 -8.36
C ARG A 626 -8.46 -29.75 -8.62
N SER A 627 -7.88 -30.53 -7.71
CA SER A 627 -7.72 -31.99 -7.80
C SER A 627 -7.33 -32.57 -6.45
N GLU A 628 -7.43 -33.90 -6.31
CA GLU A 628 -6.97 -34.61 -5.11
C GLU A 628 -5.45 -34.46 -4.90
N LYS A 629 -4.64 -34.47 -5.97
CA LYS A 629 -3.19 -34.20 -5.90
C LYS A 629 -2.91 -32.80 -5.34
N ALA A 630 -3.72 -31.81 -5.73
CA ALA A 630 -3.58 -30.45 -5.23
C ALA A 630 -3.97 -30.34 -3.75
N LEU A 631 -5.04 -31.02 -3.33
CA LEU A 631 -5.40 -31.12 -1.92
C LEU A 631 -4.28 -31.77 -1.11
N GLN A 632 -3.70 -32.86 -1.61
CA GLN A 632 -2.55 -33.52 -0.98
C GLN A 632 -1.35 -32.58 -0.86
N ALA A 633 -1.03 -31.78 -1.89
CA ALA A 633 0.05 -30.80 -1.82
C ALA A 633 -0.19 -29.72 -0.76
N ILE A 634 -1.43 -29.26 -0.60
CA ILE A 634 -1.82 -28.30 0.45
C ILE A 634 -1.60 -28.93 1.82
N MET A 635 -2.14 -30.12 2.06
CA MET A 635 -2.06 -30.80 3.36
C MET A 635 -0.61 -31.14 3.74
N LEU A 636 0.18 -31.66 2.80
CA LEU A 636 1.60 -31.95 3.04
C LEU A 636 2.42 -30.70 3.39
N ALA A 637 2.06 -29.55 2.84
CA ALA A 637 2.72 -28.28 3.18
C ALA A 637 2.25 -27.74 4.53
N GLY A 638 1.00 -28.01 4.93
CA GLY A 638 0.45 -27.67 6.24
C GLY A 638 0.97 -28.55 7.38
N ASP A 639 1.03 -29.88 7.18
CA ASP A 639 1.45 -30.85 8.21
C ASP A 639 2.93 -30.73 8.61
N GLY A 640 3.75 -30.04 7.80
CA GLY A 640 5.09 -29.61 8.21
C GLY A 640 5.11 -28.76 9.48
N GLU A 641 3.96 -28.23 9.93
CA GLU A 641 3.78 -27.53 11.21
C GLU A 641 4.03 -28.40 12.45
N ASP A 642 3.89 -29.73 12.38
CA ASP A 642 4.06 -30.62 13.54
C ASP A 642 5.43 -31.32 13.60
N ALA A 643 6.19 -31.38 12.51
CA ALA A 643 7.47 -32.07 12.45
C ALA A 643 8.64 -31.31 13.09
N GLU A 644 8.55 -29.99 13.27
CA GLU A 644 9.53 -29.19 14.03
C GLU A 644 9.27 -29.15 15.55
N LYS A 645 8.30 -29.93 16.06
CA LYS A 645 7.97 -30.06 17.49
C LYS A 645 8.24 -31.44 18.09
N VAL A 646 9.06 -32.29 17.46
CA VAL A 646 9.51 -33.57 18.04
C VAL A 646 10.99 -33.54 18.35
#